data_AF-A0A2M8DRT9-F1
#
_entry.id   AF-A0A2M8DRT9-F1
#
_cell.length_a   1.000
_cell.length_b   1.000
_cell.length_c   1.000
_cell.angle_alpha   90.00
_cell.angle_beta   90.00
_cell.angle_gamma   90.00
#
_symmetry.space_group_name_H-M   'P 1'
#
loop_
_entity.id
_entity.type
_entity.pdbx_description
1 polymer ?
#
loop_
_entity_poly.entity_id
_entity_poly.type
_entity_poly.pdbx_seq_one_letter_code
_entity_poly.pdbx_strand_id
1 'polypeptide(L)'
;MLDKILQFIKNNLQYSLSILLIAIIIVSGLVYLIRRPDTAEAEWWNDTWLYRQTIAITNSGSAQTNTQVKILSGVDLSALVTAGKLQADLDDLRFTDINGTVLKYWIEDATDSSVDIWAFLSSAPATGASVFMYYGNVSATSDVVALGSAEYPGISCQAINKSATTTDGIYYIDPNGQESADKFQIYCDLNEDDGGWSLIMKSRADTTTFHYSSGYWTTANTYQTTDIGVNVGDSKFSIFNTFPFTSLRGCVDSPTTNCIIRTFGTDKTSALALFSEAETSSCIDTDDGGSLTFADFETVFSIDMYDGPCEGGPVFNKPDCGGGAGDDPVRWGVYTDEDITCASNNEALGWGLTNDVTAPGSAGSGGYAARMTHVGKNSWLWVREDIVSTTGHTVTAGSPASEEQGIGPVSYWKFDEGVDNTCSDGDDICDSAGSGNNGIIAGTHSWQTEDMCISGKCLQLSDGAYVDVTAMVLDLSEDHSISTWFKINQWDTYANGAGLVSGPNSRGWDDVITIYTGSINLQDDTGAGKSVSVSIGLNTWYYLTLNIKTSGIEVYLDGVYKNSTSAFSSANTFTIDRIGRAYGHDTLIGLFDEFKIYDYARTEAQVLTDYNAGLAGVSSASGVSVALGGQSSKWLSDGLVGYWKMDESSGDLVDASGNGYTGTVTGTSVVTGK
;
A
#
# COMPACT_ATOMS: atom_id res chain seq x y z
N MET A 1 -21.46 -64.81 -43.59
CA MET A 1 -20.02 -64.92 -43.19
C MET A 1 -19.42 -63.53 -42.96
N LEU A 2 -19.68 -62.57 -43.84
CA LEU A 2 -19.22 -61.17 -43.72
C LEU A 2 -19.70 -60.47 -42.44
N ASP A 3 -20.98 -60.62 -42.05
CA ASP A 3 -21.52 -59.96 -40.83
C ASP A 3 -20.87 -60.45 -39.54
N LYS A 4 -20.50 -61.74 -39.46
CA LYS A 4 -19.82 -62.30 -38.28
C LYS A 4 -18.38 -61.76 -38.15
N ILE A 5 -17.71 -61.50 -39.27
CA ILE A 5 -16.36 -60.91 -39.29
C ILE A 5 -16.42 -59.44 -38.88
N LEU A 6 -17.41 -58.68 -39.39
CA LEU A 6 -17.64 -57.28 -39.00
C LEU A 6 -17.98 -57.12 -37.52
N GLN A 7 -18.79 -58.03 -36.95
CA GLN A 7 -19.12 -58.01 -35.53
C GLN A 7 -17.92 -58.35 -34.65
N PHE A 8 -17.07 -59.29 -35.08
CA PHE A 8 -15.84 -59.64 -34.38
C PHE A 8 -14.83 -58.46 -34.36
N ILE A 9 -14.68 -57.76 -35.49
CA ILE A 9 -13.80 -56.58 -35.58
C ILE A 9 -14.32 -55.43 -34.71
N LYS A 10 -15.64 -55.16 -34.73
CA LYS A 10 -16.25 -54.11 -33.88
C LYS A 10 -16.07 -54.38 -32.39
N ASN A 11 -16.29 -55.62 -31.96
CA ASN A 11 -16.12 -55.98 -30.55
C ASN A 11 -14.66 -55.85 -30.13
N ASN A 12 -13.70 -56.36 -30.91
CA ASN A 12 -12.27 -56.19 -30.59
C ASN A 12 -11.82 -54.73 -30.59
N LEU A 13 -12.34 -53.89 -31.50
CA LEU A 13 -12.04 -52.47 -31.51
C LEU A 13 -12.58 -51.74 -30.27
N GLN A 14 -13.79 -52.10 -29.81
CA GLN A 14 -14.36 -51.56 -28.57
C GLN A 14 -13.56 -52.01 -27.33
N TYR A 15 -13.11 -53.26 -27.27
CA TYR A 15 -12.26 -53.73 -26.17
C TYR A 15 -10.90 -53.02 -26.15
N SER A 16 -10.26 -52.83 -27.31
CA SER A 16 -9.00 -52.10 -27.41
C SER A 16 -9.13 -50.62 -27.02
N LEU A 17 -10.21 -49.95 -27.43
CA LEU A 17 -10.49 -48.56 -27.04
C LEU A 17 -10.76 -48.44 -25.53
N SER A 18 -11.46 -49.40 -24.94
CA SER A 18 -11.73 -49.41 -23.49
C SER A 18 -10.46 -49.60 -22.66
N ILE A 19 -9.56 -50.47 -23.11
CA ILE A 19 -8.26 -50.70 -22.46
C ILE A 19 -7.37 -49.45 -22.56
N LEU A 20 -7.36 -48.79 -23.73
CA LEU A 20 -6.61 -47.55 -23.92
C LEU A 20 -7.13 -46.43 -23.00
N LEU A 21 -8.44 -46.30 -22.85
CA LEU A 21 -9.06 -45.30 -21.97
C LEU A 21 -8.70 -45.53 -20.50
N ILE A 22 -8.73 -46.79 -20.05
CA ILE A 22 -8.35 -47.17 -18.68
C ILE A 22 -6.86 -46.91 -18.44
N ALA A 23 -5.99 -47.22 -19.41
CA ALA A 23 -4.56 -46.93 -19.32
C ALA A 23 -4.28 -45.42 -19.22
N ILE A 24 -4.98 -44.59 -19.99
CA ILE A 24 -4.87 -43.13 -19.92
C ILE A 24 -5.29 -42.62 -18.54
N ILE A 25 -6.40 -43.12 -17.97
CA ILE A 25 -6.88 -42.71 -16.64
C ILE A 25 -5.86 -43.10 -15.56
N ILE A 26 -5.29 -44.31 -15.64
CA ILE A 26 -4.30 -44.80 -14.68
C ILE A 26 -2.99 -43.99 -14.78
N VAL A 27 -2.51 -43.71 -16.00
CA VAL A 27 -1.30 -42.89 -16.21
C VAL A 27 -1.53 -41.46 -15.75
N SER A 28 -2.70 -40.88 -16.01
CA SER A 28 -3.05 -39.54 -15.54
C SER A 28 -3.12 -39.46 -14.02
N GLY A 29 -3.70 -40.49 -13.38
CA GLY A 29 -3.73 -40.61 -11.91
C GLY A 29 -2.35 -40.83 -11.31
N LEU A 30 -1.47 -41.59 -11.96
CA LEU A 30 -0.07 -41.77 -11.55
C LEU A 30 0.73 -40.48 -11.70
N VAL A 31 0.55 -39.72 -12.79
CA VAL A 31 1.18 -38.40 -12.96
C VAL A 31 0.69 -37.43 -11.88
N TYR A 32 -0.60 -37.45 -11.53
CA TYR A 32 -1.17 -36.66 -10.43
C TYR A 32 -0.63 -37.08 -9.06
N LEU A 33 -0.34 -38.36 -8.83
CA LEU A 33 0.23 -38.86 -7.57
C LEU A 33 1.75 -38.68 -7.46
N ILE A 34 2.46 -38.56 -8.60
CA ILE A 34 3.91 -38.34 -8.65
C ILE A 34 4.24 -36.83 -8.65
N ARG A 35 3.36 -35.98 -9.18
CA ARG A 35 3.38 -34.54 -8.91
C ARG A 35 2.89 -34.32 -7.48
N ARG A 36 3.80 -34.36 -6.52
CA ARG A 36 3.55 -33.70 -5.24
C ARG A 36 3.18 -32.25 -5.59
N PRO A 37 2.01 -31.73 -5.20
CA PRO A 37 1.86 -30.29 -5.17
C PRO A 37 2.96 -29.83 -4.20
N ASP A 38 3.94 -29.10 -4.72
CA ASP A 38 4.77 -28.28 -3.87
C ASP A 38 3.79 -27.51 -3.00
N THR A 39 3.98 -27.58 -1.68
CA THR A 39 3.30 -26.64 -0.80
C THR A 39 3.58 -25.28 -1.39
N ALA A 40 2.54 -24.61 -1.88
CA ALA A 40 2.66 -23.27 -2.44
C ALA A 40 3.07 -22.35 -1.28
N GLU A 41 4.37 -22.32 -0.99
CA GLU A 41 4.98 -21.17 -0.35
C GLU A 41 4.72 -20.00 -1.29
N ALA A 42 4.20 -18.90 -0.75
CA ALA A 42 3.97 -17.73 -1.58
C ALA A 42 5.30 -17.33 -2.21
N GLU A 43 5.32 -17.33 -3.54
CA GLU A 43 6.49 -16.94 -4.33
C GLU A 43 6.91 -15.52 -3.92
N TRP A 44 8.22 -15.27 -3.89
CA TRP A 44 8.74 -13.96 -3.51
C TRP A 44 8.22 -12.89 -4.47
N TRP A 45 7.48 -11.89 -3.98
CA TRP A 45 6.80 -10.93 -4.85
C TRP A 45 7.77 -10.09 -5.68
N ASN A 46 8.88 -9.63 -5.09
CA ASN A 46 9.86 -8.78 -5.75
C ASN A 46 11.26 -8.95 -5.16
N ASP A 47 12.22 -9.34 -5.98
CA ASP A 47 13.60 -9.65 -5.57
C ASP A 47 14.43 -8.42 -5.18
N THR A 48 13.92 -7.20 -5.44
CA THR A 48 14.55 -5.96 -4.95
C THR A 48 14.22 -5.65 -3.48
N TRP A 49 13.23 -6.35 -2.91
CA TRP A 49 12.96 -6.35 -1.47
C TRP A 49 13.61 -7.58 -0.85
N LEU A 50 14.64 -7.36 -0.01
CA LEU A 50 15.52 -8.42 0.48
C LEU A 50 14.93 -9.24 1.62
N TYR A 51 13.94 -8.70 2.34
CA TYR A 51 13.37 -9.34 3.52
C TYR A 51 11.85 -9.31 3.47
N ARG A 52 11.21 -10.31 4.09
CA ARG A 52 9.78 -10.27 4.38
C ARG A 52 9.45 -10.90 5.73
N GLN A 53 8.34 -10.49 6.32
CA GLN A 53 7.73 -11.16 7.46
C GLN A 53 6.27 -11.48 7.16
N THR A 54 5.85 -12.68 7.54
CA THR A 54 4.43 -13.07 7.45
C THR A 54 3.65 -12.50 8.64
N ILE A 55 2.50 -11.88 8.36
CA ILE A 55 1.54 -11.38 9.35
C ILE A 55 0.26 -12.19 9.20
N ALA A 56 -0.11 -12.93 10.24
CA ALA A 56 -1.33 -13.72 10.25
C ALA A 56 -2.55 -12.81 10.43
N ILE A 57 -3.58 -12.99 9.60
CA ILE A 57 -4.86 -12.29 9.71
C ILE A 57 -5.91 -13.26 10.23
N THR A 58 -6.54 -12.89 11.34
CA THR A 58 -7.62 -13.66 11.97
C THR A 58 -8.93 -12.94 11.75
N ASN A 59 -9.94 -13.64 11.23
CA ASN A 59 -11.31 -13.12 11.15
C ASN A 59 -12.26 -14.01 11.96
N SER A 60 -12.74 -13.51 13.09
CA SER A 60 -13.65 -14.23 14.00
C SER A 60 -15.12 -14.26 13.54
N GLY A 61 -15.45 -13.60 12.42
CA GLY A 61 -16.79 -13.46 11.88
C GLY A 61 -16.98 -14.10 10.51
N SER A 62 -17.96 -13.61 9.75
CA SER A 62 -18.11 -13.94 8.33
C SER A 62 -16.98 -13.33 7.51
N ALA A 63 -16.71 -13.90 6.33
CA ALA A 63 -15.77 -13.31 5.38
C ALA A 63 -16.13 -11.84 5.12
N GLN A 64 -15.13 -10.96 5.21
CA GLN A 64 -15.24 -9.54 4.90
C GLN A 64 -14.53 -9.29 3.57
N THR A 65 -15.05 -8.37 2.78
CA THR A 65 -14.41 -7.88 1.54
C THR A 65 -13.98 -6.43 1.75
N ASN A 66 -13.09 -5.89 0.91
CA ASN A 66 -12.68 -4.47 0.91
C ASN A 66 -12.48 -3.82 2.29
N THR A 67 -11.81 -4.53 3.21
CA THR A 67 -11.74 -4.14 4.62
C THR A 67 -10.40 -3.53 4.98
N GLN A 68 -10.41 -2.51 5.84
CA GLN A 68 -9.20 -1.92 6.41
C GLN A 68 -8.77 -2.67 7.67
N VAL A 69 -7.51 -3.09 7.73
CA VAL A 69 -6.99 -3.87 8.86
C VAL A 69 -5.70 -3.23 9.38
N LYS A 70 -5.63 -2.97 10.68
CA LYS A 70 -4.37 -2.61 11.37
C LYS A 70 -3.46 -3.84 11.37
N ILE A 71 -2.49 -3.84 10.46
CA ILE A 71 -1.57 -4.97 10.24
C ILE A 71 -0.32 -4.91 11.11
N LEU A 72 0.09 -3.70 11.52
CA LEU A 72 1.08 -3.48 12.56
C LEU A 72 0.44 -2.66 13.67
N SER A 73 0.62 -3.09 14.92
CA SER A 73 0.13 -2.37 16.10
C SER A 73 1.21 -2.34 17.17
N GLY A 74 1.75 -1.16 17.45
CA GLY A 74 2.79 -0.90 18.44
C GLY A 74 4.08 -1.65 18.16
N VAL A 75 4.45 -1.84 16.89
CA VAL A 75 5.63 -2.63 16.51
C VAL A 75 6.88 -1.75 16.54
N ASP A 76 7.90 -2.17 17.28
CA ASP A 76 9.21 -1.53 17.29
C ASP A 76 10.05 -2.02 16.09
N LEU A 77 10.27 -1.14 15.11
CA LEU A 77 11.08 -1.42 13.91
C LEU A 77 12.50 -0.80 14.01
N SER A 78 12.84 -0.15 15.13
CA SER A 78 14.12 0.58 15.29
C SER A 78 15.35 -0.30 15.13
N ALA A 79 15.25 -1.59 15.48
CA ALA A 79 16.31 -2.56 15.29
C ALA A 79 16.61 -2.84 13.80
N LEU A 80 15.60 -2.85 12.94
CA LEU A 80 15.76 -3.03 11.50
C LEU A 80 16.39 -1.79 10.86
N VAL A 81 15.97 -0.60 11.29
CA VAL A 81 16.56 0.68 10.85
C VAL A 81 18.02 0.77 11.26
N THR A 82 18.33 0.47 12.52
CA THR A 82 19.71 0.49 13.05
C THR A 82 20.62 -0.53 12.32
N ALA A 83 20.06 -1.66 11.91
CA ALA A 83 20.78 -2.68 11.13
C ALA A 83 20.92 -2.33 9.63
N GLY A 84 20.36 -1.21 9.17
CA GLY A 84 20.36 -0.82 7.75
C GLY A 84 19.46 -1.69 6.86
N LYS A 85 18.54 -2.46 7.44
CA LYS A 85 17.61 -3.33 6.71
C LYS A 85 16.32 -2.64 6.29
N LEU A 86 15.96 -1.54 6.94
CA LEU A 86 14.77 -0.76 6.69
C LEU A 86 15.17 0.71 6.59
N GLN A 87 14.58 1.46 5.66
CA GLN A 87 14.83 2.89 5.57
C GLN A 87 14.25 3.61 6.78
N ALA A 88 14.90 4.70 7.23
CA ALA A 88 14.49 5.42 8.43
C ALA A 88 13.14 6.15 8.25
N ASP A 89 12.73 6.42 7.02
CA ASP A 89 11.45 7.01 6.64
C ASP A 89 10.36 5.96 6.34
N LEU A 90 10.69 4.67 6.44
CA LEU A 90 9.80 3.53 6.18
C LEU A 90 9.30 3.42 4.73
N ASP A 91 9.92 4.14 3.79
CA ASP A 91 9.47 4.21 2.38
C ASP A 91 9.63 2.88 1.64
N ASP A 92 10.48 1.99 2.15
CA ASP A 92 10.69 0.65 1.64
C ASP A 92 9.75 -0.41 2.21
N LEU A 93 8.72 -0.05 2.98
CA LEU A 93 7.67 -1.00 3.36
C LEU A 93 6.75 -1.32 2.17
N ARG A 94 6.50 -2.61 1.91
CA ARG A 94 5.48 -3.08 0.98
C ARG A 94 4.67 -4.21 1.57
N PHE A 95 3.37 -4.22 1.28
CA PHE A 95 2.47 -5.25 1.79
C PHE A 95 1.85 -6.01 0.63
N THR A 96 1.77 -7.33 0.74
CA THR A 96 1.09 -8.16 -0.26
C THR A 96 0.17 -9.18 0.39
N ASP A 97 -0.86 -9.60 -0.33
CA ASP A 97 -1.63 -10.79 0.03
C ASP A 97 -0.86 -12.08 -0.28
N ILE A 98 -1.45 -13.24 0.07
CA ILE A 98 -0.87 -14.56 -0.19
C ILE A 98 -0.63 -14.84 -1.69
N ASN A 99 -1.28 -14.10 -2.59
CA ASN A 99 -1.16 -14.26 -4.04
C ASN A 99 -0.13 -13.28 -4.65
N GLY A 100 0.58 -12.48 -3.84
CA GLY A 100 1.52 -11.47 -4.31
C GLY A 100 0.86 -10.19 -4.81
N THR A 101 -0.43 -9.97 -4.52
CA THR A 101 -1.11 -8.70 -4.86
C THR A 101 -0.68 -7.63 -3.89
N VAL A 102 -0.12 -6.52 -4.39
CA VAL A 102 0.27 -5.37 -3.57
C VAL A 102 -0.96 -4.71 -2.95
N LEU A 103 -0.91 -4.53 -1.63
CA LEU A 103 -1.94 -3.87 -0.84
C LEU A 103 -1.58 -2.40 -0.64
N LYS A 104 -2.58 -1.53 -0.75
CA LYS A 104 -2.43 -0.14 -0.33
C LYS A 104 -2.49 -0.05 1.19
N TYR A 105 -1.73 0.90 1.74
CA TYR A 105 -1.59 1.06 3.18
C TYR A 105 -1.40 2.53 3.56
N TRP A 106 -1.75 2.85 4.80
CA TRP A 106 -1.51 4.15 5.40
C TRP A 106 -0.87 3.98 6.78
N ILE A 107 -0.10 4.99 7.19
CA ILE A 107 0.62 4.97 8.46
C ILE A 107 -0.20 5.78 9.47
N GLU A 108 -0.56 5.15 10.59
CA GLU A 108 -1.24 5.83 11.70
C GLU A 108 -0.23 6.47 12.66
N ASP A 109 0.85 5.75 12.96
CA ASP A 109 1.95 6.21 13.80
C ASP A 109 3.26 5.70 13.22
N ALA A 110 4.19 6.62 12.96
CA ALA A 110 5.52 6.35 12.40
C ALA A 110 6.62 6.48 13.48
N THR A 111 6.26 6.67 14.75
CA THR A 111 7.25 6.82 15.81
C THR A 111 8.06 5.54 15.95
N ASP A 112 9.39 5.62 15.89
CA ASP A 112 10.32 4.47 15.84
C ASP A 112 10.09 3.39 16.91
N SER A 113 9.52 3.77 18.06
CA SER A 113 9.23 2.87 19.19
C SER A 113 7.84 2.23 19.18
N SER A 114 6.97 2.61 18.24
CA SER A 114 5.58 2.14 18.12
C SER A 114 5.01 2.46 16.74
N VAL A 115 5.26 1.59 15.76
CA VAL A 115 4.73 1.75 14.39
C VAL A 115 3.34 1.10 14.29
N ASP A 116 2.36 1.89 13.85
CA ASP A 116 0.99 1.46 13.54
C ASP A 116 0.71 1.65 12.04
N ILE A 117 0.37 0.56 11.35
CA ILE A 117 0.08 0.57 9.90
C ILE A 117 -1.22 -0.16 9.61
N TRP A 118 -2.02 0.44 8.73
CA TRP A 118 -3.26 -0.12 8.23
C TRP A 118 -3.15 -0.47 6.74
N ALA A 119 -3.69 -1.61 6.33
CA ALA A 119 -3.75 -2.02 4.93
C ALA A 119 -5.19 -2.29 4.47
N PHE A 120 -5.44 -2.01 3.19
CA PHE A 120 -6.69 -2.32 2.50
C PHE A 120 -6.65 -3.75 1.96
N LEU A 121 -7.44 -4.65 2.54
CA LEU A 121 -7.57 -6.03 2.10
C LEU A 121 -8.80 -6.19 1.22
N SER A 122 -8.64 -6.70 0.00
CA SER A 122 -9.77 -6.99 -0.88
C SER A 122 -10.68 -8.10 -0.34
N SER A 123 -10.13 -9.03 0.46
CA SER A 123 -10.87 -10.11 1.10
C SER A 123 -10.15 -10.64 2.34
N ALA A 124 -10.87 -10.75 3.45
CA ALA A 124 -10.44 -11.37 4.70
C ALA A 124 -11.34 -12.59 5.01
N PRO A 125 -10.99 -13.81 4.52
CA PRO A 125 -11.74 -15.03 4.82
C PRO A 125 -11.71 -15.39 6.32
N ALA A 126 -12.70 -16.18 6.77
CA ALA A 126 -12.86 -16.58 8.18
C ALA A 126 -11.66 -17.35 8.78
N THR A 127 -10.84 -17.99 7.94
CA THR A 127 -9.62 -18.68 8.38
C THR A 127 -8.54 -18.62 7.31
N GLY A 128 -7.28 -18.45 7.72
CA GLY A 128 -6.11 -18.67 6.87
C GLY A 128 -5.72 -17.50 5.96
N ALA A 129 -6.07 -16.27 6.33
CA ALA A 129 -5.56 -15.08 5.65
C ALA A 129 -4.19 -14.69 6.20
N SER A 130 -3.28 -14.28 5.31
CA SER A 130 -1.95 -13.79 5.67
C SER A 130 -1.59 -12.62 4.76
N VAL A 131 -0.84 -11.68 5.33
CA VAL A 131 -0.22 -10.56 4.64
C VAL A 131 1.29 -10.71 4.78
N PHE A 132 2.05 -10.44 3.73
CA PHE A 132 3.50 -10.33 3.83
C PHE A 132 3.90 -8.86 3.90
N MET A 133 4.75 -8.53 4.87
CA MET A 133 5.45 -7.26 4.97
C MET A 133 6.85 -7.41 4.39
N TYR A 134 7.12 -6.77 3.26
CA TYR A 134 8.41 -6.71 2.60
C TYR A 134 9.17 -5.43 2.99
N TYR A 135 10.50 -5.54 3.13
CA TYR A 135 11.44 -4.42 3.37
C TYR A 135 12.85 -4.74 2.82
N GLY A 136 13.78 -3.79 2.92
CA GLY A 136 15.17 -3.96 2.47
C GLY A 136 15.45 -3.45 1.06
N ASN A 137 14.65 -2.52 0.56
CA ASN A 137 14.91 -1.86 -0.73
C ASN A 137 15.34 -0.41 -0.53
N VAL A 138 16.64 -0.15 -0.62
CA VAL A 138 17.24 1.18 -0.39
C VAL A 138 16.86 2.24 -1.44
N SER A 139 16.27 1.84 -2.57
CA SER A 139 15.86 2.73 -3.66
C SER A 139 14.34 2.92 -3.72
N ALA A 140 13.60 2.32 -2.78
CA ALA A 140 12.15 2.45 -2.73
C ALA A 140 11.74 3.86 -2.32
N THR A 141 10.65 4.33 -2.92
CA THR A 141 9.94 5.56 -2.57
C THR A 141 8.63 5.24 -1.87
N SER A 142 8.08 6.17 -1.10
CA SER A 142 6.82 5.97 -0.38
C SER A 142 5.67 5.50 -1.29
N ASP A 143 4.93 4.47 -0.84
CA ASP A 143 3.64 4.05 -1.43
C ASP A 143 2.48 4.19 -0.42
N VAL A 144 2.68 5.06 0.58
CA VAL A 144 1.67 5.42 1.58
C VAL A 144 0.53 6.17 0.91
N VAL A 145 -0.72 5.78 1.20
CA VAL A 145 -1.90 6.48 0.70
C VAL A 145 -2.43 7.50 1.72
N ALA A 146 -2.82 8.68 1.23
CA ALA A 146 -3.58 9.65 2.00
C ALA A 146 -5.07 9.26 2.01
N LEU A 147 -5.73 9.35 3.17
CA LEU A 147 -7.14 9.01 3.32
C LEU A 147 -8.08 10.19 3.03
N GLY A 148 -9.38 9.89 2.94
CA GLY A 148 -10.46 10.87 2.83
C GLY A 148 -11.02 11.03 1.42
N SER A 149 -10.48 10.27 0.45
CA SER A 149 -11.01 10.20 -0.91
C SER A 149 -12.11 9.13 -1.04
N ALA A 150 -12.86 9.15 -2.13
CA ALA A 150 -13.82 8.09 -2.40
C ALA A 150 -13.14 6.71 -2.58
N GLU A 151 -11.93 6.66 -3.12
CA GLU A 151 -11.20 5.40 -3.32
C GLU A 151 -10.60 4.89 -2.01
N TYR A 152 -10.05 5.79 -1.20
CA TYR A 152 -9.45 5.50 0.11
C TYR A 152 -10.16 6.30 1.21
N PRO A 153 -11.38 5.89 1.63
CA PRO A 153 -12.09 6.54 2.72
C PRO A 153 -11.34 6.32 4.03
N GLY A 154 -11.30 7.33 4.89
CA GLY A 154 -10.81 7.12 6.25
C GLY A 154 -11.83 6.36 7.09
N ILE A 155 -11.40 5.59 8.08
CA ILE A 155 -12.36 5.01 9.06
C ILE A 155 -13.05 6.12 9.86
N SER A 156 -12.38 7.26 10.02
CA SER A 156 -12.89 8.44 10.72
C SER A 156 -12.13 9.68 10.27
N CYS A 157 -12.58 10.86 10.71
CA CYS A 157 -11.79 12.08 10.55
C CYS A 157 -10.44 12.00 11.29
N GLN A 158 -10.35 11.26 12.40
CA GLN A 158 -9.09 11.04 13.11
C GLN A 158 -8.13 10.16 12.31
N ALA A 159 -8.62 9.12 11.62
CA ALA A 159 -7.80 8.33 10.70
C ALA A 159 -7.26 9.21 9.55
N ILE A 160 -8.09 10.10 9.01
CA ILE A 160 -7.67 11.05 7.97
C ILE A 160 -6.59 11.99 8.48
N ASN A 161 -6.78 12.56 9.68
CA ASN A 161 -5.80 13.42 10.34
C ASN A 161 -4.44 12.73 10.48
N LYS A 162 -4.44 11.47 10.93
CA LYS A 162 -3.21 10.69 11.11
C LYS A 162 -2.55 10.26 9.80
N SER A 163 -3.31 10.10 8.71
CA SER A 163 -2.80 9.75 7.38
C SER A 163 -2.09 10.89 6.61
N ALA A 164 -1.50 11.85 7.32
CA ALA A 164 -0.82 13.05 6.78
C ALA A 164 -1.72 14.07 6.05
N THR A 165 -3.03 14.03 6.26
CA THR A 165 -3.97 15.07 5.76
C THR A 165 -4.31 16.03 6.88
N THR A 166 -4.02 17.33 6.70
CA THR A 166 -4.18 18.34 7.76
C THR A 166 -5.14 19.47 7.38
N THR A 167 -5.84 19.41 6.25
CA THR A 167 -6.73 20.52 5.83
C THR A 167 -8.17 20.24 6.22
N ASP A 168 -8.88 21.19 6.81
CA ASP A 168 -10.31 21.02 7.10
C ASP A 168 -11.11 20.89 5.80
N GLY A 169 -12.19 20.12 5.85
CA GLY A 169 -13.03 19.97 4.66
C GLY A 169 -13.97 18.79 4.71
N ILE A 170 -14.58 18.53 3.55
CA ILE A 170 -15.51 17.42 3.38
C ILE A 170 -14.75 16.23 2.82
N TYR A 171 -14.76 15.13 3.57
CA TYR A 171 -14.05 13.89 3.24
C TYR A 171 -14.98 12.69 3.26
N TYR A 172 -14.58 11.63 2.55
CA TYR A 172 -15.24 10.34 2.63
C TYR A 172 -14.72 9.57 3.84
N ILE A 173 -15.65 9.11 4.67
CA ILE A 173 -15.38 8.18 5.76
C ILE A 173 -16.18 6.89 5.61
N ASP A 174 -15.61 5.81 6.12
CA ASP A 174 -16.23 4.50 6.27
C ASP A 174 -15.97 3.96 7.70
N PRO A 175 -16.82 4.33 8.67
CA PRO A 175 -16.65 3.93 10.07
C PRO A 175 -16.61 2.43 10.34
N ASN A 176 -17.25 1.63 9.48
CA ASN A 176 -17.27 0.19 9.66
C ASN A 176 -16.12 -0.52 8.95
N GLY A 177 -15.34 0.19 8.13
CA GLY A 177 -14.14 -0.25 7.41
C GLY A 177 -14.26 -1.58 6.67
N GLN A 178 -15.47 -1.99 6.28
CA GLN A 178 -15.77 -3.30 5.69
C GLN A 178 -16.24 -3.22 4.25
N GLU A 179 -16.68 -2.06 3.74
CA GLU A 179 -16.98 -1.90 2.33
C GLU A 179 -16.82 -0.44 1.90
N SER A 180 -16.19 -0.20 0.75
CA SER A 180 -16.12 1.17 0.24
C SER A 180 -17.45 1.68 -0.33
N ALA A 181 -18.53 0.87 -0.33
CA ALA A 181 -19.80 1.20 -0.97
C ALA A 181 -20.77 1.98 -0.06
N ASP A 182 -20.68 1.78 1.25
CA ASP A 182 -21.49 2.47 2.27
C ASP A 182 -20.76 3.65 2.94
N LYS A 183 -19.56 3.98 2.45
CA LYS A 183 -18.88 5.24 2.75
C LYS A 183 -19.78 6.44 2.50
N PHE A 184 -19.60 7.50 3.28
CA PHE A 184 -20.35 8.73 3.14
C PHE A 184 -19.46 9.94 3.43
N GLN A 185 -19.94 11.12 3.02
CA GLN A 185 -19.21 12.36 3.23
C GLN A 185 -19.54 12.98 4.59
N ILE A 186 -18.52 13.50 5.26
CA ILE A 186 -18.65 14.27 6.51
C ILE A 186 -17.67 15.45 6.48
N TYR A 187 -17.97 16.49 7.27
CA TYR A 187 -16.99 17.54 7.50
C TYR A 187 -16.05 17.13 8.61
N CYS A 188 -14.76 17.16 8.30
CA CYS A 188 -13.68 16.95 9.24
C CYS A 188 -12.98 18.28 9.53
N ASP A 189 -12.86 18.60 10.82
CA ASP A 189 -11.90 19.58 11.30
C ASP A 189 -10.62 18.83 11.70
N LEU A 190 -9.53 19.13 10.99
CA LEU A 190 -8.25 18.45 11.08
C LEU A 190 -7.17 19.35 11.71
N ASN A 191 -7.49 20.60 12.06
CA ASN A 191 -6.50 21.56 12.56
C ASN A 191 -6.71 21.97 14.00
N GLU A 192 -7.96 22.24 14.40
CA GLU A 192 -8.24 22.75 15.74
C GLU A 192 -8.30 21.63 16.78
N ASP A 193 -7.80 21.91 17.99
CA ASP A 193 -7.82 21.01 19.15
C ASP A 193 -7.26 19.61 18.84
N ASP A 194 -6.07 19.55 18.23
CA ASP A 194 -5.39 18.33 17.74
C ASP A 194 -6.05 17.63 16.54
N GLY A 195 -7.11 18.20 15.97
CA GLY A 195 -7.76 17.73 14.74
C GLY A 195 -8.50 16.39 14.89
N GLY A 196 -9.02 15.90 13.77
CA GLY A 196 -9.74 14.62 13.66
C GLY A 196 -11.19 14.65 14.10
N TRP A 197 -11.79 15.82 14.19
CA TRP A 197 -13.15 16.02 14.65
C TRP A 197 -14.17 15.81 13.54
N SER A 198 -15.19 14.98 13.82
CA SER A 198 -16.28 14.70 12.89
C SER A 198 -17.53 15.49 13.25
N LEU A 199 -18.09 16.28 12.33
CA LEU A 199 -19.32 17.05 12.57
C LEU A 199 -20.54 16.13 12.70
N ILE A 200 -21.23 16.15 13.84
CA ILE A 200 -22.38 15.25 14.08
C ILE A 200 -23.73 15.96 14.05
N MET A 201 -23.76 17.24 14.40
CA MET A 201 -24.96 18.06 14.44
C MET A 201 -24.61 19.54 14.36
N LYS A 202 -25.46 20.35 13.75
CA LYS A 202 -25.39 21.81 13.77
C LYS A 202 -26.76 22.41 13.98
N SER A 203 -26.83 23.54 14.68
CA SER A 203 -28.08 24.25 14.99
C SER A 203 -27.93 25.75 14.79
N ARG A 204 -28.97 26.39 14.28
CA ARG A 204 -29.06 27.86 14.19
C ARG A 204 -29.62 28.47 15.46
N ALA A 205 -29.25 29.73 15.71
CA ALA A 205 -29.71 30.53 16.84
C ALA A 205 -31.24 30.69 16.93
N ASP A 206 -31.99 30.57 15.82
CA ASP A 206 -33.40 30.93 15.71
C ASP A 206 -34.36 29.75 15.45
N THR A 207 -33.90 28.50 15.68
CA THR A 207 -34.61 27.28 15.28
C THR A 207 -35.17 26.46 16.43
N THR A 208 -36.39 25.88 16.28
CA THR A 208 -36.99 24.93 17.25
C THR A 208 -36.64 23.45 17.03
N THR A 209 -35.75 23.17 16.09
CA THR A 209 -35.52 21.81 15.57
C THR A 209 -34.96 20.86 16.64
N PHE A 210 -33.96 21.31 17.41
CA PHE A 210 -33.21 20.48 18.36
C PHE A 210 -33.53 20.82 19.82
N HIS A 211 -34.76 21.23 20.11
CA HIS A 211 -35.24 21.40 21.49
C HIS A 211 -35.13 20.10 22.30
N TYR A 212 -35.19 20.19 23.63
CA TYR A 212 -34.96 19.08 24.56
C TYR A 212 -35.77 17.83 24.18
N SER A 213 -37.09 17.98 24.01
CA SER A 213 -38.01 16.88 23.68
C SER A 213 -37.96 16.41 22.22
N SER A 214 -37.06 16.98 21.41
CA SER A 214 -36.92 16.60 20.01
C SER A 214 -36.45 15.15 19.87
N GLY A 215 -37.17 14.37 19.06
CA GLY A 215 -36.77 13.00 18.74
C GLY A 215 -35.41 12.91 18.06
N TYR A 216 -34.85 14.02 17.55
CA TYR A 216 -33.49 14.07 17.01
C TYR A 216 -32.39 13.77 18.04
N TRP A 217 -32.65 13.86 19.34
CA TRP A 217 -31.68 13.48 20.38
C TRP A 217 -31.71 11.98 20.69
N THR A 218 -32.92 11.39 20.70
CA THR A 218 -33.18 10.07 21.29
C THR A 218 -33.64 9.01 20.29
N THR A 219 -33.74 9.36 19.00
CA THR A 219 -34.06 8.41 17.92
C THR A 219 -33.05 8.51 16.78
N ALA A 220 -32.96 7.45 15.97
CA ALA A 220 -31.98 7.35 14.88
C ALA A 220 -32.33 8.18 13.63
N ASN A 221 -33.30 9.09 13.70
CA ASN A 221 -33.64 9.98 12.59
C ASN A 221 -32.48 10.96 12.30
N THR A 222 -32.35 11.37 11.04
CA THR A 222 -31.37 12.38 10.57
C THR A 222 -32.10 13.62 10.05
N TYR A 223 -31.38 14.72 9.86
CA TYR A 223 -31.96 15.98 9.38
C TYR A 223 -30.99 16.72 8.45
N GLN A 224 -31.49 17.13 7.28
CA GLN A 224 -30.74 17.90 6.26
C GLN A 224 -29.32 17.35 5.99
N THR A 225 -29.18 16.04 5.81
CA THR A 225 -27.87 15.35 5.70
C THR A 225 -27.01 15.77 4.49
N THR A 226 -27.55 16.54 3.55
CA THR A 226 -26.80 17.09 2.41
C THR A 226 -26.10 18.41 2.73
N ASP A 227 -26.46 19.08 3.82
CA ASP A 227 -25.87 20.35 4.25
C ASP A 227 -24.65 20.10 5.16
N ILE A 228 -23.64 19.43 4.60
CA ILE A 228 -22.48 18.88 5.34
C ILE A 228 -21.48 19.96 5.77
N GLY A 229 -21.52 21.14 5.15
CA GLY A 229 -20.63 22.25 5.49
C GLY A 229 -20.85 22.83 6.90
N VAL A 230 -19.86 23.59 7.37
CA VAL A 230 -19.93 24.32 8.65
C VAL A 230 -20.74 25.62 8.59
N ASN A 231 -21.41 25.90 7.47
CA ASN A 231 -22.34 27.02 7.38
C ASN A 231 -23.46 26.90 8.43
N VAL A 232 -23.88 28.06 8.92
CA VAL A 232 -25.03 28.20 9.84
C VAL A 232 -26.25 27.52 9.21
N GLY A 233 -26.77 26.51 9.89
CA GLY A 233 -27.79 25.60 9.38
C GLY A 233 -28.19 24.58 10.43
N ASP A 234 -29.31 23.90 10.20
CA ASP A 234 -29.79 22.84 11.08
C ASP A 234 -29.53 21.51 10.40
N SER A 235 -28.70 20.65 10.98
CA SER A 235 -28.44 19.33 10.42
C SER A 235 -28.09 18.32 11.51
N LYS A 236 -28.44 17.07 11.27
CA LYS A 236 -28.04 15.91 12.07
C LYS A 236 -27.60 14.80 11.13
N PHE A 237 -26.36 14.34 11.30
CA PHE A 237 -25.74 13.36 10.42
C PHE A 237 -25.86 11.93 10.98
N SER A 238 -25.76 10.92 10.11
CA SER A 238 -25.87 9.50 10.48
C SER A 238 -24.85 9.08 11.54
N ILE A 239 -23.65 9.66 11.49
CA ILE A 239 -22.55 9.43 12.44
C ILE A 239 -22.96 9.68 13.91
N PHE A 240 -23.91 10.60 14.17
CA PHE A 240 -24.48 10.82 15.51
C PHE A 240 -25.03 9.52 16.13
N ASN A 241 -25.61 8.66 15.29
CA ASN A 241 -26.36 7.49 15.73
C ASN A 241 -25.51 6.24 15.95
N THR A 242 -24.32 6.15 15.33
CA THR A 242 -23.59 4.88 15.23
C THR A 242 -22.11 4.97 15.57
N PHE A 243 -21.54 6.18 15.67
CA PHE A 243 -20.10 6.35 15.78
C PHE A 243 -19.61 6.33 17.23
N PRO A 244 -18.71 5.41 17.60
CA PRO A 244 -18.11 5.40 18.92
C PRO A 244 -17.11 6.54 19.07
N PHE A 245 -17.04 7.15 20.25
CA PHE A 245 -16.15 8.29 20.50
C PHE A 245 -15.73 8.39 21.97
N THR A 246 -14.60 9.05 22.20
CA THR A 246 -14.04 9.35 23.53
C THR A 246 -14.16 10.82 23.89
N SER A 247 -14.36 11.70 22.89
CA SER A 247 -14.47 13.14 23.10
C SER A 247 -15.64 13.74 22.33
N LEU A 248 -16.40 14.61 22.99
CA LEU A 248 -17.47 15.44 22.45
C LEU A 248 -17.04 16.90 22.51
N ARG A 249 -17.14 17.64 21.41
CA ARG A 249 -16.83 19.07 21.35
C ARG A 249 -18.06 19.85 20.93
N GLY A 250 -18.40 20.88 21.69
CA GLY A 250 -19.51 21.79 21.41
C GLY A 250 -19.01 23.19 21.17
N CYS A 251 -19.20 23.70 19.96
CA CYS A 251 -18.79 25.03 19.55
C CYS A 251 -20.00 25.96 19.38
N VAL A 252 -19.83 27.23 19.73
CA VAL A 252 -20.89 28.24 19.77
C VAL A 252 -20.45 29.51 19.06
N ASP A 253 -21.28 30.05 18.17
CA ASP A 253 -21.04 31.22 17.30
C ASP A 253 -19.79 31.17 16.39
N SER A 254 -18.93 30.18 16.59
CA SER A 254 -17.80 29.80 15.73
C SER A 254 -17.85 28.29 15.49
N PRO A 255 -17.59 27.80 14.27
CA PRO A 255 -17.67 26.37 13.98
C PRO A 255 -16.60 25.52 14.65
N THR A 256 -15.38 26.06 14.85
CA THR A 256 -14.22 25.26 15.31
C THR A 256 -13.41 25.86 16.46
N THR A 257 -13.56 27.15 16.82
CA THR A 257 -12.64 27.82 17.76
C THR A 257 -13.21 28.24 19.11
N ASN A 258 -14.52 28.50 19.22
CA ASN A 258 -15.16 28.87 20.49
C ASN A 258 -15.94 27.68 21.05
N CYS A 259 -15.22 26.77 21.69
CA CYS A 259 -15.72 25.44 22.00
C CYS A 259 -15.43 25.00 23.44
N ILE A 260 -16.27 24.12 23.96
CA ILE A 260 -15.98 23.27 25.11
C ILE A 260 -15.72 21.83 24.65
N ILE A 261 -14.81 21.14 25.32
CA ILE A 261 -14.47 19.74 25.02
C ILE A 261 -14.73 18.89 26.25
N ARG A 262 -15.51 17.84 26.07
CA ARG A 262 -15.76 16.80 27.05
C ARG A 262 -15.11 15.49 26.62
N THR A 263 -14.06 15.08 27.35
CA THR A 263 -13.44 13.76 27.20
C THR A 263 -13.99 12.78 28.24
N PHE A 264 -14.27 11.56 27.81
CA PHE A 264 -14.81 10.47 28.62
C PHE A 264 -13.70 9.48 29.00
N GLY A 265 -13.72 8.95 30.22
CA GLY A 265 -12.77 7.92 30.64
C GLY A 265 -13.00 6.54 29.99
N THR A 266 -14.12 6.36 29.29
CA THR A 266 -14.48 5.15 28.53
C THR A 266 -15.25 5.54 27.28
N ASP A 267 -15.05 4.80 26.19
CA ASP A 267 -15.72 5.02 24.92
C ASP A 267 -17.24 5.04 25.07
N LYS A 268 -17.86 6.06 24.48
CA LYS A 268 -19.30 6.11 24.24
C LYS A 268 -19.59 5.41 22.92
N THR A 269 -20.66 4.62 22.87
CA THR A 269 -21.02 3.84 21.68
C THR A 269 -21.58 4.69 20.54
N SER A 270 -22.26 5.79 20.87
CA SER A 270 -22.73 6.83 19.93
C SER A 270 -23.29 8.02 20.69
N ALA A 271 -23.44 9.16 20.01
CA ALA A 271 -24.05 10.34 20.62
C ALA A 271 -25.53 10.06 20.91
N LEU A 272 -26.21 9.31 20.03
CA LEU A 272 -27.55 8.79 20.29
C LEU A 272 -27.63 8.01 21.59
N ALA A 273 -26.67 7.10 21.85
CA ALA A 273 -26.66 6.34 23.08
C ALA A 273 -26.48 7.25 24.30
N LEU A 274 -25.52 8.18 24.25
CA LEU A 274 -25.27 9.17 25.31
C LEU A 274 -26.52 10.00 25.64
N PHE A 275 -27.19 10.55 24.62
CA PHE A 275 -28.39 11.37 24.79
C PHE A 275 -29.68 10.56 25.04
N SER A 276 -29.60 9.23 24.97
CA SER A 276 -30.70 8.30 25.31
C SER A 276 -30.49 7.57 26.64
N GLU A 277 -29.36 7.79 27.32
CA GLU A 277 -29.16 7.29 28.69
C GLU A 277 -30.31 7.78 29.59
N ALA A 278 -30.75 6.95 30.54
CA ALA A 278 -31.91 7.24 31.37
C ALA A 278 -31.75 8.62 32.02
N GLU A 279 -32.75 9.49 31.82
CA GLU A 279 -32.82 10.80 32.47
C GLU A 279 -32.55 10.62 33.96
N THR A 280 -31.71 11.48 34.53
CA THR A 280 -31.43 11.44 35.96
C THR A 280 -32.74 11.67 36.71
N SER A 281 -33.40 10.58 37.11
CA SER A 281 -34.68 10.62 37.83
C SER A 281 -34.60 11.35 39.17
N SER A 282 -33.39 11.73 39.60
CA SER A 282 -33.16 12.69 40.67
C SER A 282 -32.86 14.07 40.09
N CYS A 283 -33.68 15.05 40.44
CA CYS A 283 -33.36 16.47 40.30
C CYS A 283 -32.13 16.92 41.11
N ILE A 284 -31.55 16.00 41.88
CA ILE A 284 -30.36 16.16 42.71
C ILE A 284 -29.10 15.91 41.88
N ASP A 285 -28.09 16.76 42.10
CA ASP A 285 -26.79 16.78 41.44
C ASP A 285 -26.13 15.41 41.31
N THR A 286 -25.98 14.98 40.06
CA THR A 286 -24.88 14.11 39.69
C THR A 286 -24.12 14.85 38.61
N ASP A 287 -23.09 15.56 39.05
CA ASP A 287 -22.04 16.09 38.18
C ASP A 287 -21.64 14.99 37.18
N ASP A 288 -21.46 15.34 35.91
CA ASP A 288 -21.15 14.35 34.87
C ASP A 288 -19.80 13.62 35.09
N GLY A 289 -19.06 14.01 36.14
CA GLY A 289 -17.89 13.33 36.67
C GLY A 289 -16.59 13.67 35.94
N GLY A 290 -16.53 14.79 35.22
CA GLY A 290 -15.34 15.19 34.46
C GLY A 290 -14.87 16.60 34.80
N SER A 291 -14.01 17.15 33.93
CA SER A 291 -13.21 18.34 34.24
C SER A 291 -13.87 19.68 33.89
N LEU A 292 -15.02 19.65 33.20
CA LEU A 292 -15.74 20.87 32.85
C LEU A 292 -16.40 21.48 34.08
N THR A 293 -16.51 22.80 34.08
CA THR A 293 -17.09 23.59 35.16
C THR A 293 -18.22 24.46 34.64
N PHE A 294 -19.02 25.01 35.56
CA PHE A 294 -20.06 25.99 35.25
C PHE A 294 -19.52 27.18 34.44
N ALA A 295 -18.37 27.73 34.88
CA ALA A 295 -17.72 28.88 34.25
C ALA A 295 -17.24 28.63 32.81
N ASP A 296 -16.94 27.37 32.44
CA ASP A 296 -16.55 27.03 31.08
C ASP A 296 -17.71 27.27 30.09
N PHE A 297 -18.94 26.96 30.52
CA PHE A 297 -20.14 27.21 29.73
C PHE A 297 -20.43 28.71 29.64
N GLU A 298 -20.36 29.45 30.75
CA GLU A 298 -20.53 30.92 30.71
C GLU A 298 -19.56 31.60 29.75
N THR A 299 -18.30 31.15 29.76
CA THR A 299 -17.24 31.69 28.90
C THR A 299 -17.55 31.45 27.43
N VAL A 300 -17.84 30.20 27.04
CA VAL A 300 -18.08 29.84 25.63
C VAL A 300 -19.37 30.45 25.10
N PHE A 301 -20.44 30.49 25.91
CA PHE A 301 -21.69 31.10 25.50
C PHE A 301 -21.69 32.63 25.59
N SER A 302 -20.72 33.20 26.31
CA SER A 302 -20.65 34.63 26.67
C SER A 302 -21.94 35.10 27.35
N ILE A 303 -22.38 34.31 28.32
CA ILE A 303 -23.61 34.50 29.10
C ILE A 303 -23.23 34.36 30.58
N ASP A 304 -23.60 35.37 31.36
CA ASP A 304 -23.42 35.43 32.82
C ASP A 304 -24.72 34.96 33.47
N MET A 305 -24.72 33.75 34.05
CA MET A 305 -25.86 33.16 34.74
C MET A 305 -25.89 33.60 36.20
N TYR A 306 -27.04 33.45 36.86
CA TYR A 306 -27.13 33.77 38.28
C TYR A 306 -26.44 32.70 39.15
N ASP A 307 -25.38 33.12 39.88
CA ASP A 307 -24.72 32.34 40.94
C ASP A 307 -25.66 32.21 42.15
N GLY A 308 -26.52 31.19 42.08
CA GLY A 308 -27.50 30.83 43.08
C GLY A 308 -26.98 29.81 44.10
N PRO A 309 -27.71 29.54 45.19
CA PRO A 309 -27.30 28.57 46.21
C PRO A 309 -27.17 27.12 45.70
N CYS A 310 -27.61 26.85 44.48
CA CYS A 310 -27.64 25.55 43.82
C CYS A 310 -27.08 25.68 42.39
N GLU A 311 -25.75 25.81 42.28
CA GLU A 311 -25.04 25.70 41.00
C GLU A 311 -24.80 24.24 40.66
N GLY A 312 -25.48 23.75 39.60
CA GLY A 312 -25.27 22.41 39.10
C GLY A 312 -24.05 22.35 38.19
N GLY A 313 -23.15 21.39 38.43
CA GLY A 313 -22.07 21.11 37.49
C GLY A 313 -22.58 20.64 36.11
N PRO A 314 -21.70 20.47 35.11
CA PRO A 314 -22.11 20.02 33.78
C PRO A 314 -22.86 18.70 33.81
N VAL A 315 -23.95 18.63 33.05
CA VAL A 315 -24.87 17.49 33.04
C VAL A 315 -25.32 17.11 31.63
N PHE A 316 -25.69 15.83 31.48
CA PHE A 316 -26.38 15.31 30.31
C PHE A 316 -27.82 14.93 30.66
N ASN A 317 -28.74 15.17 29.71
CA ASN A 317 -30.16 14.78 29.80
C ASN A 317 -30.89 15.23 31.07
N LYS A 318 -30.61 16.44 31.58
CA LYS A 318 -31.31 16.99 32.75
C LYS A 318 -32.78 17.30 32.37
N PRO A 319 -33.77 16.63 32.98
CA PRO A 319 -35.18 16.83 32.65
C PRO A 319 -35.76 18.08 33.31
N ASP A 320 -37.02 18.37 33.01
CA ASP A 320 -37.85 19.33 33.75
C ASP A 320 -38.16 18.74 35.14
N CYS A 321 -37.83 19.50 36.19
CA CYS A 321 -37.92 19.06 37.59
C CYS A 321 -39.22 19.42 38.33
N GLY A 322 -40.22 19.98 37.64
CA GLY A 322 -41.60 20.06 38.13
C GLY A 322 -41.88 21.10 39.22
N GLY A 323 -41.08 22.16 39.34
CA GLY A 323 -41.24 23.29 40.28
C GLY A 323 -42.34 24.29 39.92
N GLY A 324 -42.82 24.31 38.68
CA GLY A 324 -43.86 25.24 38.22
C GLY A 324 -43.74 25.60 36.75
N ALA A 325 -44.40 26.68 36.32
CA ALA A 325 -44.29 27.18 34.96
C ALA A 325 -42.92 27.81 34.72
N GLY A 326 -41.96 26.97 34.34
CA GLY A 326 -40.71 27.32 33.66
C GLY A 326 -39.42 26.82 34.32
N ASP A 327 -39.38 25.52 34.55
CA ASP A 327 -38.12 24.80 34.68
C ASP A 327 -37.56 24.52 33.28
N ASP A 328 -36.25 24.63 33.12
CA ASP A 328 -35.59 24.57 31.82
C ASP A 328 -34.72 23.32 31.66
N PRO A 329 -35.18 22.30 30.90
CA PRO A 329 -34.41 21.08 30.67
C PRO A 329 -33.26 21.34 29.70
N VAL A 330 -32.19 20.53 29.79
CA VAL A 330 -31.00 20.65 28.94
C VAL A 330 -30.42 19.30 28.57
N ARG A 331 -30.04 19.12 27.29
CA ARG A 331 -29.44 17.86 26.79
C ARG A 331 -27.97 17.75 27.16
N TRP A 332 -27.23 18.84 27.02
CA TRP A 332 -25.86 18.97 27.52
C TRP A 332 -25.62 20.40 27.94
N GLY A 333 -25.30 20.64 29.21
CA GLY A 333 -25.28 22.00 29.73
C GLY A 333 -25.05 22.08 31.22
N VAL A 334 -25.30 23.27 31.73
CA VAL A 334 -25.28 23.62 33.16
C VAL A 334 -26.63 24.22 33.53
N TYR A 335 -26.92 24.29 34.82
CA TYR A 335 -28.18 24.82 35.34
C TYR A 335 -28.00 25.49 36.70
N THR A 336 -28.95 26.35 37.06
CA THR A 336 -29.00 27.00 38.37
C THR A 336 -30.41 26.93 38.95
N ASP A 337 -30.50 26.93 40.28
CA ASP A 337 -31.75 27.07 41.02
C ASP A 337 -31.63 28.25 42.01
N GLU A 338 -32.66 29.09 42.04
CA GLU A 338 -32.77 30.21 42.99
C GLU A 338 -33.20 29.72 44.39
N ASP A 339 -33.80 28.53 44.49
CA ASP A 339 -34.27 27.95 45.74
C ASP A 339 -33.17 27.18 46.48
N ILE A 340 -33.06 27.39 47.80
CA ILE A 340 -32.08 26.69 48.68
C ILE A 340 -32.28 25.17 48.75
N THR A 341 -33.38 24.66 48.18
CA THR A 341 -33.73 23.25 48.19
C THR A 341 -33.17 22.46 47.01
N CYS A 342 -32.64 23.14 45.98
CA CYS A 342 -32.13 22.54 44.73
C CYS A 342 -33.14 21.54 44.14
N ALA A 343 -34.42 21.90 44.17
CA ALA A 343 -35.53 21.00 43.86
C ALA A 343 -36.10 21.24 42.46
N SER A 344 -35.74 22.36 41.83
CA SER A 344 -36.09 22.77 40.46
C SER A 344 -34.82 23.14 39.67
N ASN A 345 -34.99 23.47 38.40
CA ASN A 345 -33.95 23.99 37.52
C ASN A 345 -34.51 25.22 36.80
N ASN A 346 -34.44 26.36 37.47
CA ASN A 346 -35.08 27.59 37.02
C ASN A 346 -34.41 28.20 35.79
N GLU A 347 -33.10 27.96 35.61
CA GLU A 347 -32.34 28.44 34.46
C GLU A 347 -31.39 27.34 33.96
N ALA A 348 -31.18 27.28 32.65
CA ALA A 348 -30.24 26.37 32.02
C ALA A 348 -29.47 27.02 30.86
N LEU A 349 -28.23 26.60 30.68
CA LEU A 349 -27.33 27.03 29.62
C LEU A 349 -26.70 25.82 28.94
N GLY A 350 -26.81 25.73 27.62
CA GLY A 350 -26.25 24.60 26.88
C GLY A 350 -27.05 24.22 25.66
N TRP A 351 -26.90 22.97 25.21
CA TRP A 351 -27.55 22.40 24.03
C TRP A 351 -28.86 21.69 24.38
N GLY A 352 -29.84 21.80 23.49
CA GLY A 352 -31.12 21.09 23.58
C GLY A 352 -31.97 21.56 24.76
N LEU A 353 -32.36 22.83 24.73
CA LEU A 353 -33.16 23.51 25.76
C LEU A 353 -34.68 23.42 25.51
N THR A 354 -35.49 24.00 26.39
CA THR A 354 -36.96 24.10 26.33
C THR A 354 -37.51 24.58 24.98
N ASN A 355 -38.79 24.30 24.72
CA ASN A 355 -39.54 24.62 23.50
C ASN A 355 -39.57 26.10 23.07
N ASP A 356 -39.20 27.04 23.96
CA ASP A 356 -39.16 28.48 23.67
C ASP A 356 -37.76 29.02 23.33
N VAL A 357 -36.68 28.24 23.57
CA VAL A 357 -35.29 28.54 23.17
C VAL A 357 -34.57 27.27 22.80
N THR A 358 -34.13 27.17 21.57
CA THR A 358 -34.03 25.85 20.94
C THR A 358 -32.76 25.66 20.12
N ALA A 359 -31.99 26.73 20.00
CA ALA A 359 -30.58 26.71 19.77
C ALA A 359 -29.83 26.60 21.11
N PRO A 360 -28.56 26.21 21.13
CA PRO A 360 -27.79 26.33 22.34
C PRO A 360 -27.77 27.78 22.82
N GLY A 361 -27.95 28.01 24.10
CA GLY A 361 -28.22 29.36 24.61
C GLY A 361 -28.59 29.30 26.06
N SER A 362 -29.38 30.26 26.53
CA SER A 362 -29.95 30.26 27.88
C SER A 362 -31.47 30.21 27.85
N ALA A 363 -32.06 29.54 28.84
CA ALA A 363 -33.49 29.60 29.15
C ALA A 363 -33.67 29.93 30.64
N GLY A 364 -34.73 30.69 30.96
CA GLY A 364 -35.08 30.99 32.36
C GLY A 364 -36.54 31.40 32.52
N SER A 365 -37.16 31.03 33.65
CA SER A 365 -38.49 31.54 34.05
C SER A 365 -38.53 32.18 35.43
N GLY A 366 -39.31 33.27 35.55
CA GLY A 366 -39.53 33.96 36.83
C GLY A 366 -39.21 35.46 36.79
N GLY A 367 -39.23 36.10 37.96
CA GLY A 367 -39.08 37.55 38.13
C GLY A 367 -37.75 38.15 37.64
N TYR A 368 -36.74 37.30 37.45
CA TYR A 368 -35.43 37.64 36.89
C TYR A 368 -35.26 37.26 35.40
N ALA A 369 -36.28 36.69 34.73
CA ALA A 369 -36.31 36.52 33.27
C ALA A 369 -36.15 37.86 32.49
N ALA A 370 -36.19 38.99 33.19
CA ALA A 370 -35.84 40.30 32.67
C ALA A 370 -34.31 40.54 32.49
N ARG A 371 -33.43 39.66 32.98
CA ARG A 371 -31.97 39.71 32.78
C ARG A 371 -31.47 38.78 31.68
N MET A 372 -32.21 37.73 31.35
CA MET A 372 -31.91 36.84 30.24
C MET A 372 -33.05 36.87 29.23
N THR A 373 -32.95 37.75 28.23
CA THR A 373 -33.64 37.50 26.97
C THR A 373 -33.18 36.14 26.47
N HIS A 374 -34.08 35.23 26.13
CA HIS A 374 -33.75 33.98 25.43
C HIS A 374 -32.79 34.23 24.26
N VAL A 375 -31.49 33.95 24.43
CA VAL A 375 -30.48 34.17 23.40
C VAL A 375 -30.07 32.81 22.83
N GLY A 376 -30.64 32.45 21.69
CA GLY A 376 -30.13 31.32 20.92
C GLY A 376 -28.80 31.68 20.25
N LYS A 377 -27.93 30.69 20.12
CA LYS A 377 -26.61 30.78 19.49
C LYS A 377 -26.49 29.79 18.35
N ASN A 378 -25.65 30.09 17.35
CA ASN A 378 -25.33 29.09 16.34
C ASN A 378 -24.38 28.07 16.95
N SER A 379 -24.52 26.79 16.59
CA SER A 379 -23.71 25.75 17.21
C SER A 379 -23.35 24.59 16.31
N TRP A 380 -22.26 23.92 16.69
CA TRP A 380 -21.73 22.73 16.05
C TRP A 380 -21.30 21.74 17.12
N LEU A 381 -21.79 20.51 17.01
CA LEU A 381 -21.38 19.39 17.84
C LEU A 381 -20.50 18.46 17.03
N TRP A 382 -19.40 18.05 17.63
CA TRP A 382 -18.36 17.24 17.02
C TRP A 382 -18.02 16.06 17.91
N VAL A 383 -17.58 14.95 17.32
CA VAL A 383 -17.05 13.80 18.05
C VAL A 383 -15.70 13.38 17.51
N ARG A 384 -14.91 12.75 18.38
CA ARG A 384 -13.60 12.18 18.04
C ARG A 384 -13.30 11.00 18.96
N GLU A 385 -12.62 9.99 18.42
CA GLU A 385 -11.97 8.91 19.16
C GLU A 385 -10.48 9.18 19.41
N ASP A 386 -9.95 8.74 20.55
CA ASP A 386 -8.54 8.92 20.91
C ASP A 386 -7.65 7.92 20.16
N ILE A 387 -8.14 6.68 20.03
CA ILE A 387 -7.48 5.60 19.31
C ILE A 387 -8.35 5.25 18.11
N VAL A 388 -7.76 5.30 16.90
CA VAL A 388 -8.46 4.85 15.69
C VAL A 388 -8.74 3.37 15.88
N SER A 389 -10.00 3.06 16.10
CA SER A 389 -10.47 1.72 16.42
C SER A 389 -11.69 1.43 15.59
N THR A 390 -11.62 0.31 14.88
CA THR A 390 -12.76 -0.24 14.18
C THR A 390 -13.60 -1.05 15.17
N THR A 391 -14.41 -0.37 15.96
CA THR A 391 -15.34 -1.03 16.89
C THR A 391 -16.26 -1.97 16.11
N GLY A 392 -16.24 -3.28 16.42
CA GLY A 392 -17.04 -4.30 15.71
C GLY A 392 -16.33 -4.98 14.53
N HIS A 393 -15.08 -4.65 14.22
CA HIS A 393 -14.29 -5.47 13.30
C HIS A 393 -13.91 -6.81 13.94
N THR A 394 -14.20 -7.88 13.21
CA THR A 394 -13.80 -9.24 13.58
C THR A 394 -12.43 -9.62 13.03
N VAL A 395 -11.84 -8.74 12.20
CA VAL A 395 -10.57 -8.95 11.50
C VAL A 395 -9.43 -8.27 12.28
N THR A 396 -8.44 -9.04 12.70
CA THR A 396 -7.28 -8.59 13.47
C THR A 396 -6.00 -9.22 12.93
N ALA A 397 -4.89 -8.48 12.96
CA ALA A 397 -3.57 -9.02 12.66
C ALA A 397 -2.87 -9.58 13.91
N GLY A 398 -2.07 -10.62 13.73
CA GLY A 398 -1.09 -11.08 14.71
C GLY A 398 0.22 -10.30 14.61
N SER A 399 1.19 -10.62 15.47
CA SER A 399 2.54 -10.07 15.36
C SER A 399 3.26 -10.59 14.11
N PRO A 400 4.17 -9.80 13.49
CA PRO A 400 5.04 -10.28 12.44
C PRO A 400 5.79 -11.55 12.86
N ALA A 401 5.83 -12.54 11.97
CA ALA A 401 6.56 -13.78 12.16
C ALA A 401 8.09 -13.57 12.06
N SER A 402 8.87 -14.66 12.11
CA SER A 402 10.31 -14.59 11.86
C SER A 402 10.59 -14.00 10.48
N GLU A 403 11.63 -13.17 10.39
CA GLU A 403 12.16 -12.66 9.13
C GLU A 403 12.56 -13.81 8.20
N GLU A 404 12.03 -13.75 7.00
CA GLU A 404 12.46 -14.54 5.84
C GLU A 404 13.34 -13.63 4.99
N GLN A 405 14.48 -14.16 4.52
CA GLN A 405 15.35 -13.47 3.57
C GLN A 405 15.03 -13.98 2.17
N GLY A 406 14.85 -13.05 1.24
CA GLY A 406 14.62 -13.35 -0.16
C GLY A 406 15.85 -14.00 -0.74
N ILE A 407 15.65 -14.86 -1.73
CA ILE A 407 16.74 -15.38 -2.57
C ILE A 407 17.23 -14.27 -3.52
N GLY A 408 17.45 -13.04 -3.03
CA GLY A 408 18.03 -11.96 -3.83
C GLY A 408 19.43 -12.34 -4.35
N PRO A 409 20.03 -11.53 -5.24
CA PRO A 409 21.40 -11.78 -5.64
C PRO A 409 22.34 -11.76 -4.43
N VAL A 410 23.35 -12.62 -4.41
CA VAL A 410 24.42 -12.62 -3.41
C VAL A 410 25.41 -11.47 -3.63
N SER A 411 25.47 -10.92 -4.84
CA SER A 411 26.17 -9.66 -5.13
C SER A 411 25.47 -8.95 -6.29
N TYR A 412 25.35 -7.63 -6.19
CA TYR A 412 24.62 -6.81 -7.15
C TYR A 412 25.25 -5.41 -7.29
N TRP A 413 25.84 -5.15 -8.45
CA TRP A 413 26.36 -3.83 -8.82
C TRP A 413 25.43 -3.18 -9.83
N LYS A 414 24.83 -2.06 -9.42
CA LYS A 414 23.89 -1.28 -10.22
C LYS A 414 24.60 -0.47 -11.31
N PHE A 415 25.77 0.09 -10.99
CA PHE A 415 26.47 1.09 -11.80
C PHE A 415 25.73 2.44 -11.88
N ASP A 416 25.04 2.81 -10.80
CA ASP A 416 24.24 4.03 -10.69
C ASP A 416 24.98 5.23 -10.06
N GLU A 417 26.19 5.00 -9.53
CA GLU A 417 26.91 5.94 -8.66
C GLU A 417 27.20 7.28 -9.38
N GLY A 418 27.52 7.21 -10.68
CA GLY A 418 27.71 8.37 -11.55
C GLY A 418 28.98 9.18 -11.29
N VAL A 419 29.71 8.88 -10.20
CA VAL A 419 31.03 9.40 -9.83
C VAL A 419 31.78 8.35 -9.00
N ASP A 420 33.10 8.48 -8.98
CA ASP A 420 34.03 7.57 -8.29
C ASP A 420 34.02 7.79 -6.76
N ASN A 421 34.44 6.78 -6.01
CA ASN A 421 34.51 6.77 -4.53
C ASN A 421 33.17 7.06 -3.82
N THR A 422 32.06 6.51 -4.33
CA THR A 422 30.71 6.75 -3.77
C THR A 422 30.38 5.81 -2.61
N CYS A 423 31.05 4.66 -2.51
CA CYS A 423 30.77 3.68 -1.47
C CYS A 423 31.32 4.09 -0.10
N SER A 424 30.78 3.50 0.96
CA SER A 424 31.14 3.85 2.35
C SER A 424 32.60 3.59 2.69
N ASP A 425 33.26 2.67 1.98
CA ASP A 425 34.68 2.33 2.11
C ASP A 425 35.59 3.13 1.16
N GLY A 426 35.01 3.97 0.30
CA GLY A 426 35.73 4.76 -0.70
C GLY A 426 35.90 4.07 -2.04
N ASP A 427 35.30 2.90 -2.26
CA ASP A 427 35.31 2.23 -3.56
C ASP A 427 34.34 2.90 -4.56
N ASP A 428 34.53 2.60 -5.85
CA ASP A 428 33.87 3.31 -6.95
C ASP A 428 32.43 2.82 -7.20
N ILE A 429 32.19 1.51 -7.04
CA ILE A 429 30.92 0.85 -7.36
C ILE A 429 30.47 0.01 -6.17
N CYS A 430 29.22 0.17 -5.74
CA CYS A 430 28.75 -0.41 -4.48
C CYS A 430 27.99 -1.71 -4.72
N ASP A 431 28.26 -2.71 -3.88
CA ASP A 431 27.46 -3.91 -3.84
C ASP A 431 26.16 -3.68 -3.07
N SER A 432 25.06 -3.61 -3.82
CA SER A 432 23.71 -3.41 -3.31
C SER A 432 23.07 -4.67 -2.70
N ALA A 433 23.71 -5.84 -2.79
CA ALA A 433 23.24 -7.05 -2.13
C ALA A 433 23.62 -7.13 -0.63
N GLY A 434 24.48 -6.21 -0.16
CA GLY A 434 24.92 -6.15 1.23
C GLY A 434 26.02 -7.14 1.61
N SER A 435 26.67 -7.79 0.62
CA SER A 435 27.81 -8.69 0.87
C SER A 435 29.12 -7.91 1.07
N GLY A 436 29.14 -6.61 0.77
CA GLY A 436 30.30 -5.74 0.93
C GLY A 436 31.37 -5.94 -0.15
N ASN A 437 31.02 -6.60 -1.26
CA ASN A 437 31.91 -6.82 -2.39
C ASN A 437 31.97 -5.59 -3.30
N ASN A 438 32.31 -4.42 -2.74
CA ASN A 438 32.45 -3.20 -3.53
C ASN A 438 33.57 -3.33 -4.58
N GLY A 439 33.47 -2.54 -5.64
CA GLY A 439 34.33 -2.60 -6.81
C GLY A 439 35.13 -1.32 -7.03
N ILE A 440 36.37 -1.48 -7.49
CA ILE A 440 37.27 -0.38 -7.89
C ILE A 440 37.46 -0.44 -9.40
N ILE A 441 37.31 0.69 -10.08
CA ILE A 441 37.46 0.74 -11.53
C ILE A 441 38.95 0.88 -11.89
N ALA A 442 39.44 -0.04 -12.71
CA ALA A 442 40.79 0.00 -13.28
C ALA A 442 40.72 0.39 -14.75
N GLY A 443 41.54 1.37 -15.17
CA GLY A 443 41.65 1.79 -16.57
C GLY A 443 40.78 3.01 -16.91
N THR A 444 40.55 3.25 -18.21
CA THR A 444 39.78 4.41 -18.68
C THR A 444 38.28 4.09 -18.75
N HIS A 445 37.47 4.85 -18.01
CA HIS A 445 36.02 4.68 -17.93
C HIS A 445 35.29 6.03 -18.00
N SER A 446 33.98 5.97 -18.17
CA SER A 446 33.10 7.14 -18.05
C SER A 446 31.70 6.73 -17.61
N TRP A 447 31.20 7.36 -16.55
CA TRP A 447 29.80 7.28 -16.15
C TRP A 447 28.89 7.90 -17.22
N GLN A 448 27.80 7.22 -17.54
CA GLN A 448 26.79 7.71 -18.48
C GLN A 448 25.55 8.19 -17.74
N THR A 449 24.84 9.12 -18.37
CA THR A 449 23.55 9.64 -17.89
C THR A 449 22.41 8.69 -18.22
N GLU A 450 21.28 8.89 -17.54
CA GLU A 450 20.15 7.96 -17.54
C GLU A 450 19.49 7.75 -18.91
N ASP A 451 19.73 8.65 -19.86
CA ASP A 451 19.26 8.57 -21.25
C ASP A 451 20.01 7.53 -22.09
N MET A 452 21.19 7.09 -21.63
CA MET A 452 22.05 6.13 -22.31
C MET A 452 22.02 4.72 -21.69
N CYS A 453 21.33 4.59 -20.54
CA CYS A 453 21.38 3.43 -19.64
C CYS A 453 20.04 2.71 -19.55
N ILE A 454 20.02 1.52 -18.93
CA ILE A 454 18.82 0.70 -18.80
C ILE A 454 18.07 1.05 -17.52
N SER A 455 18.77 1.17 -16.41
CA SER A 455 18.21 1.58 -15.12
C SER A 455 19.14 2.63 -14.53
N GLY A 456 18.59 3.78 -14.13
CA GLY A 456 19.40 4.88 -13.58
C GLY A 456 20.59 5.21 -14.50
N LYS A 457 21.79 5.33 -13.93
CA LYS A 457 23.04 5.57 -14.65
C LYS A 457 23.75 4.24 -14.93
N CYS A 458 24.82 4.29 -15.71
CA CYS A 458 25.56 3.08 -16.07
C CYS A 458 27.02 3.38 -16.35
N LEU A 459 27.83 2.33 -16.38
CA LEU A 459 29.28 2.43 -16.56
C LEU A 459 29.68 2.12 -18.00
N GLN A 460 30.43 3.02 -18.63
CA GLN A 460 31.09 2.75 -19.91
C GLN A 460 32.58 2.43 -19.68
N LEU A 461 33.02 1.26 -20.17
CA LEU A 461 34.41 0.80 -20.16
C LEU A 461 35.06 0.99 -21.53
N SER A 462 36.31 1.45 -21.53
CA SER A 462 37.17 1.51 -22.71
C SER A 462 38.08 0.28 -22.82
N ASP A 463 38.85 0.20 -23.90
CA ASP A 463 39.83 -0.88 -24.09
C ASP A 463 40.82 -0.98 -22.91
N GLY A 464 40.93 -2.18 -22.33
CA GLY A 464 41.74 -2.50 -21.15
C GLY A 464 41.14 -2.10 -19.79
N ALA A 465 39.96 -1.48 -19.74
CA ALA A 465 39.30 -1.09 -18.49
C ALA A 465 38.40 -2.19 -17.92
N TYR A 466 38.32 -2.31 -16.60
CA TYR A 466 37.53 -3.33 -15.90
C TYR A 466 37.28 -2.92 -14.45
N VAL A 467 36.46 -3.67 -13.73
CA VAL A 467 36.20 -3.47 -12.30
C VAL A 467 36.89 -4.58 -11.52
N ASP A 468 37.80 -4.24 -10.62
CA ASP A 468 38.35 -5.17 -9.62
C ASP A 468 37.34 -5.29 -8.46
N VAL A 469 37.01 -6.51 -8.07
CA VAL A 469 36.14 -6.82 -6.92
C VAL A 469 36.83 -7.79 -5.99
N THR A 470 36.37 -7.87 -4.74
CA THR A 470 36.83 -8.93 -3.84
C THR A 470 36.54 -10.30 -4.47
N ALA A 471 37.52 -11.20 -4.46
CA ALA A 471 37.40 -12.50 -5.12
C ALA A 471 36.23 -13.32 -4.56
N MET A 472 35.26 -13.62 -5.42
CA MET A 472 34.09 -14.42 -5.13
C MET A 472 34.26 -15.83 -5.68
N VAL A 473 33.90 -16.85 -4.89
CA VAL A 473 34.03 -18.26 -5.28
C VAL A 473 32.65 -18.88 -5.39
N LEU A 474 32.28 -19.30 -6.60
CA LEU A 474 31.06 -20.08 -6.87
C LEU A 474 31.38 -21.56 -6.71
N ASP A 475 30.69 -22.28 -5.82
CA ASP A 475 30.83 -23.73 -5.67
C ASP A 475 30.02 -24.45 -6.76
N LEU A 476 30.71 -25.03 -7.75
CA LEU A 476 30.06 -25.68 -8.89
C LEU A 476 29.42 -27.04 -8.57
N SER A 477 29.43 -27.46 -7.30
CA SER A 477 28.59 -28.55 -6.80
C SER A 477 27.16 -28.11 -6.48
N GLU A 478 26.89 -26.80 -6.55
CA GLU A 478 25.58 -26.18 -6.45
C GLU A 478 25.27 -25.40 -7.74
N ASP A 479 24.01 -25.00 -7.91
CA ASP A 479 23.57 -24.24 -9.08
C ASP A 479 23.74 -22.74 -8.81
N HIS A 480 24.21 -21.96 -9.78
CA HIS A 480 24.42 -20.52 -9.67
C HIS A 480 23.85 -19.78 -10.87
N SER A 481 23.66 -18.46 -10.76
CA SER A 481 23.34 -17.61 -11.92
C SER A 481 24.11 -16.31 -11.95
N ILE A 482 24.45 -15.85 -13.15
CA ILE A 482 25.02 -14.53 -13.39
C ILE A 482 24.12 -13.80 -14.38
N SER A 483 23.75 -12.56 -14.11
CA SER A 483 22.97 -11.76 -15.06
C SER A 483 23.46 -10.32 -15.16
N THR A 484 23.30 -9.70 -16.33
CA THR A 484 23.63 -8.28 -16.53
C THR A 484 22.99 -7.74 -17.80
N TRP A 485 22.78 -6.43 -17.83
CA TRP A 485 22.61 -5.68 -19.06
C TRP A 485 23.96 -5.25 -19.60
N PHE A 486 24.18 -5.43 -20.91
CA PHE A 486 25.40 -4.98 -21.55
C PHE A 486 25.17 -4.50 -22.98
N LYS A 487 26.02 -3.59 -23.43
CA LYS A 487 26.07 -3.11 -24.81
C LYS A 487 27.50 -3.03 -25.30
N ILE A 488 27.84 -3.85 -26.29
CA ILE A 488 29.19 -3.88 -26.87
C ILE A 488 29.25 -2.83 -27.99
N ASN A 489 30.12 -1.83 -27.86
CA ASN A 489 30.33 -0.81 -28.89
C ASN A 489 31.38 -1.25 -29.92
N GLN A 490 32.36 -2.03 -29.45
CA GLN A 490 33.46 -2.54 -30.26
C GLN A 490 33.93 -3.89 -29.72
N TRP A 491 34.29 -4.82 -30.61
CA TRP A 491 34.98 -6.06 -30.23
C TRP A 491 36.45 -5.78 -29.93
N ASP A 492 37.01 -6.50 -28.96
CA ASP A 492 38.44 -6.43 -28.64
C ASP A 492 39.29 -6.73 -29.89
N THR A 493 40.33 -5.91 -30.11
CA THR A 493 41.13 -5.99 -31.34
C THR A 493 42.06 -7.20 -31.39
N TYR A 494 42.37 -7.80 -30.24
CA TYR A 494 43.28 -8.93 -30.13
C TYR A 494 42.58 -10.25 -30.45
N ALA A 495 41.44 -10.53 -29.82
CA ALA A 495 40.75 -11.83 -29.94
C ALA A 495 39.29 -11.74 -30.43
N ASN A 496 38.79 -10.55 -30.79
CA ASN A 496 37.41 -10.31 -31.22
C ASN A 496 36.36 -10.78 -30.20
N GLY A 497 36.71 -10.79 -28.91
CA GLY A 497 35.81 -11.09 -27.79
C GLY A 497 35.43 -9.85 -26.98
N ALA A 498 34.52 -10.03 -26.03
CA ALA A 498 34.23 -9.10 -24.95
C ALA A 498 34.11 -9.89 -23.65
N GLY A 499 34.98 -9.64 -22.69
CA GLY A 499 35.04 -10.33 -21.41
C GLY A 499 33.96 -9.83 -20.46
N LEU A 500 33.20 -10.76 -19.90
CA LEU A 500 32.18 -10.45 -18.90
C LEU A 500 32.78 -10.50 -17.49
N VAL A 501 33.52 -11.56 -17.18
CA VAL A 501 34.23 -11.74 -15.90
C VAL A 501 35.52 -12.53 -16.08
N SER A 502 36.45 -12.33 -15.14
CA SER A 502 37.59 -13.21 -14.94
C SER A 502 37.84 -13.47 -13.45
N GLY A 503 38.49 -14.59 -13.15
CA GLY A 503 39.08 -14.92 -11.86
C GLY A 503 40.62 -14.88 -11.88
N PRO A 504 41.26 -15.16 -10.74
CA PRO A 504 42.71 -15.24 -10.64
C PRO A 504 43.26 -16.49 -11.33
N ASN A 505 44.46 -16.39 -11.90
CA ASN A 505 45.18 -17.53 -12.48
C ASN A 505 45.65 -18.51 -11.39
N SER A 506 44.77 -19.43 -10.99
CA SER A 506 45.00 -20.30 -9.83
C SER A 506 45.65 -21.64 -10.21
N ARG A 507 45.40 -22.16 -11.43
CA ARG A 507 45.86 -23.48 -11.88
C ARG A 507 46.44 -23.50 -13.29
N GLY A 508 46.87 -22.34 -13.79
CA GLY A 508 47.48 -22.17 -15.11
C GLY A 508 46.54 -21.52 -16.13
N TRP A 509 45.24 -21.50 -15.86
CA TRP A 509 44.24 -20.72 -16.57
C TRP A 509 43.42 -19.88 -15.60
N ASP A 510 42.71 -18.90 -16.16
CA ASP A 510 41.78 -18.04 -15.44
C ASP A 510 40.37 -18.63 -15.61
N ASP A 511 39.55 -18.57 -14.55
CA ASP A 511 38.10 -18.73 -14.69
C ASP A 511 37.58 -17.52 -15.49
N VAL A 512 36.92 -17.72 -16.63
CA VAL A 512 36.45 -16.59 -17.45
C VAL A 512 35.10 -16.84 -18.11
N ILE A 513 34.43 -15.74 -18.42
CA ILE A 513 33.27 -15.72 -19.32
C ILE A 513 33.54 -14.70 -20.42
N THR A 514 33.53 -15.15 -21.67
CA THR A 514 33.81 -14.31 -22.85
C THR A 514 32.67 -14.39 -23.84
N ILE A 515 32.22 -13.23 -24.31
CA ILE A 515 31.18 -13.05 -25.30
C ILE A 515 31.83 -12.91 -26.68
N TYR A 516 31.33 -13.65 -27.65
CA TYR A 516 31.66 -13.52 -29.07
C TYR A 516 30.38 -13.26 -29.88
N THR A 517 30.53 -12.87 -31.14
CA THR A 517 29.41 -12.62 -32.07
C THR A 517 28.41 -13.79 -32.18
N GLY A 518 28.88 -15.03 -32.04
CA GLY A 518 28.11 -16.26 -32.26
C GLY A 518 28.05 -17.21 -31.06
N SER A 519 28.67 -16.86 -29.93
CA SER A 519 28.69 -17.73 -28.75
C SER A 519 29.04 -16.98 -27.47
N ILE A 520 28.63 -17.55 -26.34
CA ILE A 520 29.20 -17.24 -25.03
C ILE A 520 30.05 -18.43 -24.62
N ASN A 521 31.29 -18.14 -24.24
CA ASN A 521 32.26 -19.14 -23.84
C ASN A 521 32.56 -18.97 -22.35
N LEU A 522 32.56 -20.09 -21.63
CA LEU A 522 33.02 -20.16 -20.25
C LEU A 522 34.24 -21.06 -20.20
N GLN A 523 35.26 -20.69 -19.45
CA GLN A 523 36.43 -21.54 -19.21
C GLN A 523 36.72 -21.57 -17.72
N ASP A 524 37.09 -22.75 -17.22
CA ASP A 524 37.55 -22.90 -15.83
C ASP A 524 39.08 -22.75 -15.69
N ASP A 525 39.53 -22.63 -14.44
CA ASP A 525 40.94 -22.53 -14.06
C ASP A 525 41.80 -23.76 -14.46
N THR A 526 41.18 -24.85 -14.90
CA THR A 526 41.86 -26.06 -15.41
C THR A 526 42.08 -26.04 -16.93
N GLY A 527 41.45 -25.10 -17.63
CA GLY A 527 41.50 -24.98 -19.09
C GLY A 527 40.34 -25.66 -19.81
N ALA A 528 39.32 -26.17 -19.11
CA ALA A 528 38.16 -26.78 -19.72
C ALA A 528 37.21 -25.69 -20.23
N GLY A 529 36.94 -25.70 -21.54
CA GLY A 529 36.04 -24.73 -22.18
C GLY A 529 34.64 -25.28 -22.44
N LYS A 530 33.63 -24.42 -22.22
CA LYS A 530 32.22 -24.60 -22.58
C LYS A 530 31.80 -23.48 -23.50
N SER A 531 31.00 -23.80 -24.52
CA SER A 531 30.50 -22.82 -25.48
C SER A 531 29.03 -23.04 -25.71
N VAL A 532 28.26 -21.95 -25.70
CA VAL A 532 26.83 -21.94 -25.95
C VAL A 532 26.55 -20.98 -27.10
N SER A 533 25.90 -21.48 -28.16
CA SER A 533 25.61 -20.67 -29.35
C SER A 533 24.52 -19.64 -29.07
N VAL A 534 24.82 -18.38 -29.37
CA VAL A 534 23.91 -17.22 -29.26
C VAL A 534 24.36 -16.15 -30.24
N SER A 535 23.48 -15.28 -30.73
CA SER A 535 23.85 -14.20 -31.65
C SER A 535 23.81 -12.86 -30.93
N ILE A 536 24.95 -12.17 -30.89
CA ILE A 536 25.12 -10.87 -30.22
C ILE A 536 25.76 -9.89 -31.21
N GLY A 537 25.11 -8.74 -31.37
CA GLY A 537 25.55 -7.66 -32.24
C GLY A 537 26.20 -6.49 -31.49
N LEU A 538 26.80 -5.57 -32.24
CA LEU A 538 27.31 -4.30 -31.71
C LEU A 538 26.18 -3.29 -31.51
N ASN A 539 26.43 -2.31 -30.63
CA ASN A 539 25.61 -1.13 -30.38
C ASN A 539 24.15 -1.42 -29.99
N THR A 540 23.87 -2.58 -29.45
CA THR A 540 22.55 -3.01 -28.99
C THR A 540 22.65 -3.44 -27.53
N TRP A 541 21.70 -3.02 -26.69
CA TRP A 541 21.58 -3.51 -25.32
C TRP A 541 21.00 -4.92 -25.34
N TYR A 542 21.62 -5.82 -24.59
CA TYR A 542 21.13 -7.16 -24.35
C TYR A 542 21.06 -7.41 -22.85
N TYR A 543 20.07 -8.20 -22.43
CA TYR A 543 20.04 -8.76 -21.09
C TYR A 543 20.48 -10.22 -21.14
N LEU A 544 21.59 -10.55 -20.48
CA LEU A 544 22.11 -11.91 -20.42
C LEU A 544 21.85 -12.50 -19.04
N THR A 545 21.37 -13.75 -19.00
CA THR A 545 21.42 -14.60 -17.81
C THR A 545 22.09 -15.92 -18.14
N LEU A 546 23.07 -16.30 -17.32
CA LEU A 546 23.79 -17.56 -17.36
C LEU A 546 23.42 -18.37 -16.13
N ASN A 547 22.68 -19.46 -16.28
CA ASN A 547 22.50 -20.43 -15.19
C ASN A 547 23.62 -21.46 -15.29
N ILE A 548 24.55 -21.43 -14.34
CA ILE A 548 25.68 -22.36 -14.22
C ILE A 548 25.25 -23.47 -13.26
N LYS A 549 24.71 -24.56 -13.80
CA LYS A 549 24.13 -25.65 -13.01
C LYS A 549 25.05 -26.86 -12.97
N THR A 550 24.87 -27.66 -11.93
CA THR A 550 25.45 -29.01 -11.80
C THR A 550 25.08 -29.93 -12.97
N SER A 551 23.92 -29.68 -13.62
CA SER A 551 23.41 -30.44 -14.76
C SER A 551 23.84 -29.89 -16.13
N GLY A 552 24.25 -28.63 -16.22
CA GLY A 552 24.53 -27.94 -17.47
C GLY A 552 24.51 -26.42 -17.34
N ILE A 553 25.07 -25.74 -18.33
CA ILE A 553 25.03 -24.28 -18.39
C ILE A 553 23.95 -23.87 -19.38
N GLU A 554 23.02 -23.02 -18.95
CA GLU A 554 21.94 -22.49 -19.78
C GLU A 554 22.14 -20.99 -20.02
N VAL A 555 21.83 -20.56 -21.23
CA VAL A 555 21.90 -19.15 -21.63
C VAL A 555 20.50 -18.65 -21.94
N TYR A 556 20.12 -17.56 -21.29
CA TYR A 556 18.96 -16.75 -21.60
C TYR A 556 19.45 -15.40 -22.13
N LEU A 557 18.81 -14.91 -23.19
CA LEU A 557 19.10 -13.59 -23.76
C LEU A 557 17.77 -12.87 -24.00
N ASP A 558 17.65 -11.66 -23.47
CA ASP A 558 16.47 -10.81 -23.49
C ASP A 558 15.24 -11.51 -22.89
N GLY A 559 15.41 -12.14 -21.72
CA GLY A 559 14.34 -12.86 -21.02
C GLY A 559 13.97 -14.23 -21.60
N VAL A 560 14.63 -14.68 -22.68
CA VAL A 560 14.25 -15.89 -23.42
C VAL A 560 15.37 -16.93 -23.43
N TYR A 561 15.05 -18.18 -23.10
CA TYR A 561 15.98 -19.31 -23.23
C TYR A 561 16.50 -19.45 -24.66
N LYS A 562 17.83 -19.55 -24.82
CA LYS A 562 18.47 -19.73 -26.13
C LYS A 562 18.95 -21.14 -26.33
N ASN A 563 19.88 -21.59 -25.51
CA ASN A 563 20.54 -22.88 -25.67
C ASN A 563 21.25 -23.29 -24.37
N SER A 564 21.79 -24.50 -24.34
CA SER A 564 22.53 -25.04 -23.20
C SER A 564 23.74 -25.86 -23.62
N THR A 565 24.62 -26.15 -22.66
CA THR A 565 25.75 -27.07 -22.80
C THR A 565 25.93 -27.90 -21.54
N SER A 566 26.73 -28.96 -21.63
CA SER A 566 27.09 -29.81 -20.50
C SER A 566 27.81 -29.05 -19.37
N ALA A 567 27.64 -29.49 -18.13
CA ALA A 567 28.37 -28.98 -16.97
C ALA A 567 29.89 -29.23 -17.09
N PHE A 568 30.68 -28.51 -16.30
CA PHE A 568 32.12 -28.76 -16.17
C PHE A 568 32.37 -30.18 -15.64
N SER A 569 33.38 -30.86 -16.18
CA SER A 569 33.68 -32.26 -15.83
C SER A 569 34.62 -32.41 -14.63
N SER A 570 35.29 -31.34 -14.22
CA SER A 570 36.43 -31.38 -13.30
C SER A 570 36.56 -30.16 -12.38
N ALA A 571 35.75 -29.12 -12.55
CA ALA A 571 35.78 -27.93 -11.70
C ALA A 571 34.87 -28.11 -10.50
N ASN A 572 35.41 -27.83 -9.30
CA ASN A 572 34.62 -27.74 -8.07
C ASN A 572 34.27 -26.29 -7.74
N THR A 573 34.93 -25.32 -8.37
CA THR A 573 34.75 -23.89 -8.08
C THR A 573 34.97 -23.05 -9.33
N PHE A 574 34.31 -21.90 -9.42
CA PHE A 574 34.56 -20.85 -10.41
C PHE A 574 34.74 -19.52 -9.69
N THR A 575 35.88 -18.85 -9.87
CA THR A 575 36.23 -17.64 -9.14
C THR A 575 36.04 -16.40 -10.00
N ILE A 576 35.51 -15.33 -9.43
CA ILE A 576 35.34 -14.02 -10.07
C ILE A 576 36.06 -12.98 -9.21
N ASP A 577 37.07 -12.32 -9.76
CA ASP A 577 37.76 -11.19 -9.13
C ASP A 577 37.73 -9.91 -9.99
N ARG A 578 37.24 -10.02 -11.23
CA ARG A 578 37.08 -8.90 -12.15
C ARG A 578 35.80 -8.98 -12.97
N ILE A 579 35.20 -7.82 -13.22
CA ILE A 579 34.04 -7.65 -14.10
C ILE A 579 34.46 -6.78 -15.30
N GLY A 580 34.05 -7.18 -16.51
CA GLY A 580 34.31 -6.47 -17.76
C GLY A 580 35.58 -6.89 -18.53
N ARG A 581 36.23 -8.00 -18.17
CA ARG A 581 37.46 -8.50 -18.83
C ARG A 581 37.63 -10.01 -18.75
N ALA A 582 38.36 -10.60 -19.71
CA ALA A 582 38.76 -12.03 -19.71
C ALA A 582 40.23 -12.24 -20.14
N TYR A 583 40.98 -13.20 -19.58
CA TYR A 583 42.36 -13.57 -19.97
C TYR A 583 43.42 -12.45 -20.00
N GLY A 584 43.15 -11.31 -19.36
CA GLY A 584 44.02 -10.15 -19.47
C GLY A 584 43.99 -9.45 -20.86
N HIS A 585 43.17 -9.90 -21.79
CA HIS A 585 42.80 -9.24 -23.06
C HIS A 585 41.27 -9.24 -23.14
N ASP A 586 40.62 -9.27 -24.31
CA ASP A 586 39.16 -9.39 -24.44
C ASP A 586 38.39 -8.50 -23.46
N THR A 587 38.65 -7.19 -23.49
CA THR A 587 37.93 -6.27 -22.61
C THR A 587 36.54 -5.99 -23.18
N LEU A 588 35.53 -5.84 -22.33
CA LEU A 588 34.26 -5.30 -22.82
C LEU A 588 34.42 -3.80 -23.11
N ILE A 589 34.44 -3.45 -24.38
CA ILE A 589 34.47 -2.06 -24.85
C ILE A 589 33.04 -1.62 -25.13
N GLY A 590 32.41 -0.98 -24.15
CA GLY A 590 30.96 -0.83 -24.14
C GLY A 590 30.39 -0.36 -22.81
N LEU A 591 29.09 -0.60 -22.62
CA LEU A 591 28.35 -0.23 -21.42
C LEU A 591 27.92 -1.48 -20.64
N PHE A 592 27.92 -1.35 -19.31
CA PHE A 592 27.42 -2.30 -18.33
C PHE A 592 26.35 -1.67 -17.48
N ASP A 593 25.36 -2.47 -17.10
CA ASP A 593 24.30 -2.08 -16.18
C ASP A 593 23.79 -3.34 -15.45
N GLU A 594 23.31 -3.18 -14.21
CA GLU A 594 22.59 -4.20 -13.44
C GLU A 594 23.30 -5.59 -13.33
N PHE A 595 24.59 -5.65 -12.96
CA PHE A 595 25.31 -6.92 -12.84
C PHE A 595 24.99 -7.64 -11.53
N LYS A 596 24.50 -8.88 -11.61
CA LYS A 596 24.01 -9.68 -10.48
C LYS A 596 24.58 -11.09 -10.49
N ILE A 597 24.87 -11.61 -9.31
CA ILE A 597 25.24 -13.00 -9.05
C ILE A 597 24.23 -13.59 -8.07
N TYR A 598 23.74 -14.80 -8.35
CA TYR A 598 22.84 -15.56 -7.49
C TYR A 598 23.48 -16.90 -7.16
N ASP A 599 23.28 -17.38 -5.92
CA ASP A 599 23.71 -18.70 -5.42
C ASP A 599 22.71 -19.82 -5.74
N TYR A 600 21.82 -19.59 -6.71
CA TYR A 600 20.88 -20.54 -7.25
C TYR A 600 20.66 -20.29 -8.75
N ALA A 601 20.12 -21.29 -9.45
CA ALA A 601 19.67 -21.13 -10.84
C ALA A 601 18.37 -20.31 -10.93
N ARG A 602 18.36 -19.20 -11.67
CA ARG A 602 17.14 -18.41 -11.92
C ARG A 602 16.16 -19.22 -12.78
N THR A 603 14.88 -19.22 -12.42
CA THR A 603 13.84 -19.83 -13.25
C THR A 603 13.54 -18.99 -14.48
N GLU A 604 12.96 -19.57 -15.54
CA GLU A 604 12.60 -18.83 -16.75
C GLU A 604 11.66 -17.63 -16.47
N ALA A 605 10.72 -17.79 -15.53
CA ALA A 605 9.82 -16.71 -15.13
C ALA A 605 10.56 -15.58 -14.41
N GLN A 606 11.47 -15.93 -13.50
CA GLN A 606 12.34 -14.97 -12.81
C GLN A 606 13.24 -14.20 -13.77
N VAL A 607 13.87 -14.88 -14.73
CA VAL A 607 14.70 -14.26 -15.77
C VAL A 607 13.87 -13.28 -16.64
N LEU A 608 12.64 -13.66 -16.99
CA LEU A 608 11.74 -12.79 -17.73
C LEU A 608 11.32 -11.56 -16.89
N THR A 609 11.11 -11.73 -15.59
CA THR A 609 10.82 -10.63 -14.66
C THR A 609 11.99 -9.66 -14.57
N ASP A 610 13.22 -10.16 -14.41
CA ASP A 610 14.43 -9.31 -14.34
C ASP A 610 14.63 -8.50 -15.63
N TYR A 611 14.41 -9.14 -16.78
CA TYR A 611 14.44 -8.47 -18.09
C TYR A 611 13.40 -7.35 -18.19
N ASN A 612 12.14 -7.64 -17.83
CA ASN A 612 11.07 -6.65 -17.91
C ASN A 612 11.26 -5.50 -16.90
N ALA A 613 11.83 -5.77 -15.73
CA ALA A 613 12.18 -4.74 -14.75
C ALA A 613 13.22 -3.76 -15.32
N GLY A 614 14.25 -4.26 -16.01
CA GLY A 614 15.21 -3.40 -16.72
C GLY A 614 14.56 -2.56 -17.81
N LEU A 615 13.66 -3.14 -18.62
CA LEU A 615 12.93 -2.38 -19.64
C LEU A 615 12.04 -1.27 -19.07
N ALA A 616 11.50 -1.45 -17.87
CA ALA A 616 10.69 -0.45 -17.18
C ALA A 616 11.53 0.74 -16.66
N GLY A 617 12.83 0.52 -16.41
CA GLY A 617 13.80 1.57 -16.04
C GLY A 617 14.24 2.47 -17.20
N VAL A 618 14.00 2.08 -18.46
CA VAL A 618 14.46 2.81 -19.64
C VAL A 618 13.77 4.17 -19.72
N SER A 619 14.52 5.23 -19.41
CA SER A 619 14.08 6.60 -19.60
C SER A 619 13.96 6.92 -21.11
N SER A 620 12.74 6.78 -21.63
CA SER A 620 12.20 7.43 -22.83
C SER A 620 13.19 7.91 -23.91
N ALA A 621 13.60 7.03 -24.84
CA ALA A 621 14.24 7.45 -26.09
C ALA A 621 13.88 6.58 -27.32
N SER A 622 12.64 6.13 -27.47
CA SER A 622 11.97 5.93 -28.78
C SER A 622 10.52 5.44 -28.61
N GLY A 623 9.59 6.19 -29.20
CA GLY A 623 8.19 5.87 -29.50
C GLY A 623 7.56 4.60 -28.93
N VAL A 624 6.89 4.77 -27.79
CA VAL A 624 5.68 4.07 -27.31
C VAL A 624 5.34 2.71 -27.94
N SER A 625 5.74 1.64 -27.26
CA SER A 625 4.82 0.57 -26.90
C SER A 625 5.04 0.26 -25.42
N VAL A 626 4.19 0.81 -24.56
CA VAL A 626 4.22 0.49 -23.13
C VAL A 626 3.83 -0.98 -22.98
N ALA A 627 4.79 -1.83 -22.64
CA ALA A 627 4.50 -3.16 -22.11
C ALA A 627 4.12 -2.99 -20.63
N LEU A 628 2.85 -2.71 -20.38
CA LEU A 628 2.29 -2.76 -19.03
C LEU A 628 2.09 -4.24 -18.67
N GLY A 629 2.88 -4.72 -17.74
CA GLY A 629 2.68 -6.02 -17.12
C GLY A 629 1.29 -6.13 -16.49
N GLY A 630 0.64 -7.28 -16.69
CA GLY A 630 -0.30 -7.90 -15.76
C GLY A 630 -1.70 -7.29 -15.56
N GLN A 631 -1.98 -6.05 -15.91
CA GLN A 631 -3.32 -5.46 -15.74
C GLN A 631 -4.19 -5.74 -16.97
N SER A 632 -5.39 -6.30 -16.77
CA SER A 632 -6.34 -6.48 -17.86
C SER A 632 -6.58 -5.14 -18.57
N SER A 633 -6.60 -5.15 -19.90
CA SER A 633 -6.74 -3.99 -20.80
C SER A 633 -8.07 -3.23 -20.68
N LYS A 634 -8.80 -3.41 -19.59
CA LYS A 634 -10.11 -2.82 -19.30
C LYS A 634 -10.04 -1.34 -18.91
N TRP A 635 -8.95 -0.90 -18.27
CA TRP A 635 -8.76 0.51 -17.88
C TRP A 635 -8.54 1.44 -19.08
N LEU A 636 -8.07 0.92 -20.21
CA LEU A 636 -7.94 1.67 -21.47
C LEU A 636 -9.30 1.87 -22.18
N SER A 637 -10.35 1.17 -21.76
CA SER A 637 -11.70 1.29 -22.35
C SER A 637 -12.74 1.93 -21.43
N ASP A 638 -12.52 1.94 -20.11
CA ASP A 638 -13.47 2.53 -19.16
C ASP A 638 -13.36 4.06 -19.14
N GLY A 639 -14.42 4.75 -19.59
CA GLY A 639 -14.55 6.21 -19.57
C GLY A 639 -14.23 6.93 -20.89
N LEU A 640 -13.72 6.22 -21.90
CA LEU A 640 -13.50 6.82 -23.22
C LEU A 640 -14.82 6.97 -23.98
N VAL A 641 -15.12 8.20 -24.40
CA VAL A 641 -16.29 8.50 -25.26
C VAL A 641 -16.06 8.01 -26.70
N GLY A 642 -14.81 7.84 -27.15
CA GLY A 642 -14.45 7.27 -28.45
C GLY A 642 -12.95 6.96 -28.55
N TYR A 643 -12.57 5.88 -29.22
CA TYR A 643 -11.17 5.47 -29.43
C TYR A 643 -10.97 4.88 -30.83
N TRP A 644 -10.09 5.46 -31.66
CA TRP A 644 -9.80 4.96 -33.00
C TRP A 644 -8.34 4.52 -33.10
N LYS A 645 -8.12 3.25 -33.44
CA LYS A 645 -6.78 2.65 -33.49
C LYS A 645 -5.96 3.10 -34.69
N MET A 646 -6.62 3.58 -35.75
CA MET A 646 -6.00 4.01 -37.01
C MET A 646 -5.07 2.95 -37.62
N ASP A 647 -5.37 1.67 -37.37
CA ASP A 647 -4.62 0.51 -37.85
C ASP A 647 -5.43 -0.37 -38.83
N GLU A 648 -6.60 0.12 -39.27
CA GLU A 648 -7.45 -0.56 -40.21
C GLU A 648 -6.79 -0.66 -41.59
N SER A 649 -6.76 -1.87 -42.15
CA SER A 649 -6.15 -2.13 -43.47
C SER A 649 -6.84 -1.42 -44.65
N SER A 650 -8.10 -0.99 -44.48
CA SER A 650 -8.86 -0.13 -45.39
C SER A 650 -10.20 0.28 -44.75
N GLY A 651 -10.81 1.39 -45.20
CA GLY A 651 -12.17 1.79 -44.81
C GLY A 651 -12.24 2.89 -43.75
N ASP A 652 -13.39 2.96 -43.07
CA ASP A 652 -13.67 3.93 -42.01
C ASP A 652 -12.94 3.55 -40.71
N LEU A 653 -12.58 4.55 -39.90
CA LEU A 653 -11.95 4.34 -38.60
C LEU A 653 -12.96 3.73 -37.63
N VAL A 654 -12.67 2.53 -37.13
CA VAL A 654 -13.57 1.79 -36.25
C VAL A 654 -13.32 2.20 -34.80
N ASP A 655 -14.40 2.58 -34.11
CA ASP A 655 -14.33 2.90 -32.68
C ASP A 655 -14.12 1.63 -31.85
N ALA A 656 -12.96 1.53 -31.22
CA ALA A 656 -12.55 0.47 -30.33
C ALA A 656 -12.92 0.71 -28.85
N SER A 657 -13.55 1.85 -28.51
CA SER A 657 -14.10 2.08 -27.17
C SER A 657 -15.42 1.33 -26.92
N GLY A 658 -16.09 0.87 -27.99
CA GLY A 658 -17.36 0.15 -27.90
C GLY A 658 -18.61 1.04 -27.90
N ASN A 659 -18.46 2.37 -28.01
CA ASN A 659 -19.59 3.31 -28.02
C ASN A 659 -20.15 3.58 -29.43
N GLY A 660 -19.55 3.03 -30.48
CA GLY A 660 -20.09 3.00 -31.83
C GLY A 660 -19.85 4.26 -32.66
N TYR A 661 -18.86 5.08 -32.29
CA TYR A 661 -18.54 6.31 -33.02
C TYR A 661 -17.59 6.05 -34.21
N THR A 662 -18.03 5.32 -35.24
CA THR A 662 -17.19 5.08 -36.44
C THR A 662 -16.99 6.37 -37.26
N GLY A 663 -15.74 6.67 -37.62
CA GLY A 663 -15.38 7.88 -38.38
C GLY A 663 -15.17 7.60 -39.87
N THR A 664 -15.82 8.36 -40.76
CA THR A 664 -15.69 8.19 -42.21
C THR A 664 -14.45 8.88 -42.77
N VAL A 665 -13.60 8.13 -43.49
CA VAL A 665 -12.37 8.67 -44.10
C VAL A 665 -12.70 9.28 -45.47
N THR A 666 -12.60 10.61 -45.59
CA THR A 666 -12.78 11.33 -46.87
C THR A 666 -11.50 12.04 -47.30
N GLY A 667 -11.07 11.80 -48.55
CA GLY A 667 -10.01 12.58 -49.21
C GLY A 667 -8.57 12.06 -49.05
N THR A 668 -8.38 10.87 -48.48
CA THR A 668 -7.04 10.25 -48.31
C THR A 668 -7.09 8.76 -48.68
N SER A 669 -5.91 8.17 -48.96
CA SER A 669 -5.72 6.73 -49.16
C SER A 669 -4.93 6.15 -47.99
N VAL A 670 -5.48 5.15 -47.31
CA VAL A 670 -4.82 4.40 -46.23
C VAL A 670 -3.53 3.75 -46.79
N VAL A 671 -2.39 4.05 -46.19
CA VAL A 671 -1.09 3.46 -46.59
C VAL A 671 -0.96 2.13 -45.88
N THR A 672 -0.88 1.04 -46.65
CA THR A 672 -0.65 -0.31 -46.09
C THR A 672 0.81 -0.42 -45.66
N GLY A 673 1.06 -0.55 -44.35
CA GLY A 673 2.39 -0.78 -43.80
C GLY A 673 2.50 -0.50 -42.32
N LYS A 674 2.19 -1.53 -41.51
CA LYS A 674 3.02 -1.88 -40.36
C LYS A 674 3.73 -3.18 -40.71
#